data_AF-A0A3D5D485-F1
#
_entry.id   AF-A0A3D5D485-F1
#
_cell.length_a   1.000
_cell.length_b   1.000
_cell.length_c   1.000
_cell.angle_alpha   90.00
_cell.angle_beta   90.00
_cell.angle_gamma   90.00
#
_symmetry.space_group_name_H-M   'P 1'
#
loop_
_entity.id
_entity.type
_entity.pdbx_description
1 polymer ?
#
loop_
_entity_poly.entity_id
_entity_poly.type
_entity_poly.pdbx_seq_one_letter_code
_entity_poly.pdbx_strand_id
1 'polypeptide(L)'
;IEGARHTLKWEQQLNSLNRAEGVEARQASVALVQEQLRAGSHLILNNQRVVVTDRTLTNELDSGLPRDLVLTVHHQSVTTGKGTLTGRPSNSEAISDPALNFTNAQNVPLPNDTVQLVTWVQRGMDGDEDNIPPVTILHRAYGVLRTLELTSEKEVLLTAGFKLGVKDHMQTHMQRIPWKQQVDERGEVLWMMDLTGINSNLTELYRVNDTNIKFTVTPDSLLAANRKAAAILKEQNNFGATRGNVDAATLTNYLSGLEKIVKSDASESIKLDVRRRAVISLAGHYEHMAESFKALAQEHLARADYNEDRAKDLERRAWYNNQQISILTNALHTVDPTAAPITGSLTVPARAPWGTDTYHNQWPDWAESAGALHKFQSITQMEAELKQFKAKYATATPDQIAEIKLAIESHRRRGAALPALAHDLRVKAKEHRGQSDALQLDIIRNFSRAMQLWTEYVVRTEGLTRDEQRLAKPGIPGNLRPPDPLIPEIFLRQAWIYRQIGRPDLATDKTQDVLKAAVQQKIDNLTRYGRIFLVARSLIADTLSESASTVEDYNDANGKYENMLNSEQKEFDPNQIELKLLRGLHLANKKIRSRIVLLELQEKNLVEMLTQLDAENKERPASYVTRVDRMRNELRKLQQSRTDNWKKMSQHAEDFIERTGADDQDISYYQTGEVRYYQIIANKALGKDQHVQHEMEVLLNNESTPEEQREAWAATRVRVVIDIANMLYTNGKDLEARAEQLKSSSGTPVMVTVRGADGTETEVPNWKPLMDSAQACYRGAKVYYQWSLQHDQTYRSQLLLRQQIAFCHERLGEYAEARELNDTVTRLAQMHPEDVNDNPALRITRILSELRKKNLERLLDQKNRTQPNN
;
A
#
# COMPACT_ATOMS: atom_id res chain seq x y z
N ILE A 1 -47.44 8.11 15.04
CA ILE A 1 -48.39 9.16 15.45
C ILE A 1 -47.65 10.47 15.29
N GLU A 2 -47.93 11.23 14.23
CA GLU A 2 -47.37 12.58 14.07
C GLU A 2 -48.19 13.57 14.90
N GLY A 3 -47.52 14.49 15.59
CA GLY A 3 -48.18 15.59 16.30
C GLY A 3 -48.67 16.66 15.34
N ALA A 4 -49.83 17.26 15.62
CA ALA A 4 -50.41 18.31 14.79
C ALA A 4 -49.49 19.54 14.69
N ARG A 5 -49.48 20.16 13.50
CA ARG A 5 -48.64 21.32 13.17
C ARG A 5 -49.52 22.55 13.08
N HIS A 6 -49.33 23.52 13.98
CA HIS A 6 -50.09 24.77 14.00
C HIS A 6 -49.30 25.93 13.40
N THR A 7 -50.00 26.86 12.74
CA THR A 7 -49.45 28.08 12.14
C THR A 7 -50.17 29.29 12.73
N LEU A 8 -49.44 30.34 13.10
CA LEU A 8 -49.99 31.54 13.75
C LEU A 8 -49.79 32.77 12.84
N LYS A 9 -50.75 33.70 12.82
CA LYS A 9 -50.72 34.94 12.02
C LYS A 9 -50.68 36.17 12.93
N TRP A 10 -49.95 37.20 12.50
CA TRP A 10 -49.80 38.48 13.20
C TRP A 10 -50.05 39.65 12.24
N GLU A 11 -50.78 40.64 12.71
CA GLU A 11 -51.14 41.87 11.99
C GLU A 11 -50.47 43.08 12.66
N GLN A 12 -50.19 44.13 11.89
CA GLN A 12 -49.45 45.31 12.34
C GLN A 12 -50.36 46.52 12.53
N GLN A 13 -50.23 47.22 13.66
CA GLN A 13 -50.95 48.47 13.93
C GLN A 13 -49.97 49.65 14.10
N LEU A 14 -50.43 50.85 13.73
CA LEU A 14 -49.67 52.11 13.79
C LEU A 14 -50.43 53.12 14.66
N ASN A 15 -49.76 53.69 15.66
CA ASN A 15 -50.37 54.59 16.65
C ASN A 15 -49.63 55.93 16.63
N SER A 16 -50.28 57.03 16.23
CA SER A 16 -49.61 58.34 16.17
C SER A 16 -49.35 58.90 17.58
N LEU A 17 -48.16 59.47 17.81
CA LEU A 17 -47.69 59.97 19.10
C LEU A 17 -47.56 61.50 19.14
N ASN A 18 -47.61 62.17 18.00
CA ASN A 18 -47.63 63.64 17.90
C ASN A 18 -48.73 64.15 16.96
N ARG A 19 -49.86 63.46 16.94
CA ARG A 19 -51.09 63.95 16.32
C ARG A 19 -51.72 65.05 17.18
N ALA A 20 -52.33 66.03 16.53
CA ALA A 20 -53.18 67.03 17.17
C ALA A 20 -54.49 66.37 17.62
N GLU A 21 -54.72 66.28 18.93
CA GLU A 21 -55.81 65.50 19.52
C GLU A 21 -56.39 66.16 20.78
N GLY A 22 -57.59 65.73 21.19
CA GLY A 22 -58.23 66.18 22.44
C GLY A 22 -57.54 65.62 23.70
N VAL A 23 -57.81 66.25 24.85
CA VAL A 23 -57.09 66.00 26.12
C VAL A 23 -57.05 64.51 26.53
N GLU A 24 -58.15 63.77 26.42
CA GLU A 24 -58.20 62.34 26.79
C GLU A 24 -57.34 61.46 25.86
N ALA A 25 -57.41 61.68 24.55
CA ALA A 25 -56.62 60.94 23.57
C ALA A 25 -55.11 61.20 23.73
N ARG A 26 -54.72 62.42 24.10
CA ARG A 26 -53.33 62.76 24.44
C ARG A 26 -52.83 61.98 25.66
N GLN A 27 -53.66 61.78 26.68
CA GLN A 27 -53.30 60.96 27.86
C GLN A 27 -53.11 59.48 27.49
N ALA A 28 -53.99 58.92 26.65
CA ALA A 28 -53.86 57.54 26.16
C ALA A 28 -52.56 57.33 25.34
N SER A 29 -52.19 58.29 24.49
CA SER A 29 -50.94 58.26 23.72
C SER A 29 -49.68 58.29 24.61
N VAL A 30 -49.71 59.04 25.73
CA VAL A 30 -48.60 59.04 26.71
C VAL A 30 -48.51 57.70 27.47
N ALA A 31 -49.65 57.11 27.86
CA ALA A 31 -49.69 55.80 28.51
C ALA A 31 -49.15 54.69 27.58
N LEU A 32 -49.58 54.66 26.32
CA LEU A 32 -49.10 53.70 25.31
C LEU A 32 -47.57 53.75 25.15
N VAL A 33 -46.98 54.94 25.21
CA VAL A 33 -45.52 55.14 25.17
C VAL A 33 -44.83 54.60 26.42
N GLN A 34 -45.40 54.80 27.61
CA GLN A 34 -44.85 54.25 28.84
C GLN A 34 -44.90 52.71 28.83
N GLU A 35 -46.01 52.13 28.37
CA GLU A 35 -46.26 50.68 28.37
C GLU A 35 -45.59 49.91 27.23
N GLN A 36 -45.69 50.36 25.98
CA GLN A 36 -45.35 49.56 24.79
C GLN A 36 -44.05 50.01 24.08
N LEU A 37 -43.60 51.25 24.27
CA LEU A 37 -42.31 51.67 23.72
C LEU A 37 -41.18 51.02 24.53
N ARG A 38 -40.33 50.21 23.89
CA ARG A 38 -39.14 49.57 24.47
C ARG A 38 -38.00 49.65 23.46
N ALA A 39 -36.78 49.36 23.90
CA ALA A 39 -35.70 49.12 22.95
C ALA A 39 -35.98 47.80 22.18
N GLY A 40 -35.93 47.86 20.86
CA GLY A 40 -36.48 46.87 19.94
C GLY A 40 -37.85 47.24 19.34
N SER A 41 -38.61 48.17 19.93
CA SER A 41 -39.88 48.64 19.33
C SER A 41 -39.61 49.43 18.05
N HIS A 42 -40.54 49.36 17.09
CA HIS A 42 -40.45 50.12 15.85
C HIS A 42 -41.27 51.41 15.97
N LEU A 43 -40.70 52.53 15.54
CA LEU A 43 -41.38 53.81 15.36
C LEU A 43 -41.44 54.14 13.87
N ILE A 44 -42.37 55.01 13.46
CA ILE A 44 -42.35 55.74 12.20
C ILE A 44 -41.99 57.18 12.54
N LEU A 45 -40.90 57.73 11.99
CA LEU A 45 -40.47 59.12 12.15
C LEU A 45 -40.40 59.78 10.76
N ASN A 46 -41.16 60.84 10.51
CA ASN A 46 -41.33 61.48 9.18
C ASN A 46 -41.62 60.44 8.08
N ASN A 47 -42.61 59.57 8.28
CA ASN A 47 -42.98 58.44 7.41
C ASN A 47 -41.87 57.38 7.18
N GLN A 48 -40.76 57.41 7.93
CA GLN A 48 -39.69 56.41 7.85
C GLN A 48 -39.67 55.50 9.08
N ARG A 49 -39.62 54.18 8.87
CA ARG A 49 -39.52 53.23 9.99
C ARG A 49 -38.13 53.23 10.61
N VAL A 50 -38.08 53.42 11.91
CA VAL A 50 -36.88 53.36 12.75
C VAL A 50 -37.08 52.32 13.86
N VAL A 51 -35.99 51.74 14.36
CA VAL A 51 -36.03 50.83 15.52
C VAL A 51 -35.46 51.56 16.72
N VAL A 52 -36.16 51.56 17.86
CA VAL A 52 -35.64 52.10 19.11
C VAL A 52 -34.47 51.25 19.56
N THR A 53 -33.29 51.85 19.75
CA THR A 53 -32.09 51.16 20.25
C THR A 53 -31.85 51.39 21.73
N ASP A 54 -32.32 52.50 22.28
CA ASP A 54 -32.37 52.75 23.72
C ASP A 54 -33.47 53.77 24.03
N ARG A 55 -34.02 53.74 25.25
CA ARG A 55 -35.00 54.74 25.70
C ARG A 55 -34.80 55.11 27.17
N THR A 56 -34.98 56.39 27.45
CA THR A 56 -34.96 56.96 28.80
C THR A 56 -36.27 57.68 29.05
N LEU A 57 -36.91 57.42 30.18
CA LEU A 57 -38.09 58.13 30.67
C LEU A 57 -37.73 58.70 32.04
N THR A 58 -37.82 60.01 32.19
CA THR A 58 -37.48 60.75 33.41
C THR A 58 -38.50 61.85 33.64
N ASN A 59 -38.98 62.03 34.87
CA ASN A 59 -39.75 63.22 35.22
C ASN A 59 -38.78 64.32 35.68
N GLU A 60 -38.96 65.56 35.22
CA GLU A 60 -38.08 66.68 35.63
C GLU A 60 -38.35 67.18 37.06
N LEU A 61 -39.43 66.71 37.69
CA LEU A 61 -39.81 66.94 39.08
C LEU A 61 -40.28 65.62 39.71
N ASP A 62 -40.07 65.45 41.01
CA ASP A 62 -40.59 64.31 41.83
C ASP A 62 -42.13 64.30 41.97
N SER A 63 -42.85 65.05 41.13
CA SER A 63 -44.32 65.15 41.12
C SER A 63 -45.02 63.87 40.67
N GLY A 64 -44.35 63.02 39.88
CA GLY A 64 -44.92 61.80 39.30
C GLY A 64 -46.00 62.04 38.23
N LEU A 65 -46.28 63.28 37.85
CA LEU A 65 -47.39 63.63 36.97
C LEU A 65 -47.02 63.46 35.48
N PRO A 66 -47.90 62.89 34.63
CA PRO A 66 -47.59 62.62 33.22
C PRO A 66 -47.13 63.84 32.40
N ARG A 67 -47.57 65.05 32.78
CA ARG A 67 -47.18 66.32 32.13
C ARG A 67 -45.71 66.73 32.34
N ASP A 68 -45.04 66.19 33.34
CA ASP A 68 -43.66 66.53 33.71
C ASP A 68 -42.66 65.48 33.15
N LEU A 69 -43.15 64.56 32.30
CA LEU A 69 -42.42 63.47 31.67
C LEU A 69 -41.55 63.96 30.51
N VAL A 70 -40.26 63.62 30.55
CA VAL A 70 -39.33 63.76 29.42
C VAL A 70 -38.95 62.38 28.92
N LEU A 71 -39.25 62.14 27.64
CA LEU A 71 -38.88 60.94 26.90
C LEU A 71 -37.66 61.24 26.02
N THR A 72 -36.59 60.48 26.16
CA THR A 72 -35.44 60.51 25.25
C THR A 72 -35.32 59.15 24.56
N VAL A 73 -35.40 59.14 23.23
CA VAL A 73 -35.35 57.92 22.40
C VAL A 73 -34.15 57.96 21.47
N HIS A 74 -33.18 57.09 21.74
CA HIS A 74 -32.09 56.82 20.81
C HIS A 74 -32.55 55.74 19.83
N HIS A 75 -32.78 56.13 18.58
CA HIS A 75 -33.35 55.27 17.56
C HIS A 75 -32.40 55.10 16.38
N GLN A 76 -32.63 54.01 15.65
CA GLN A 76 -31.83 53.55 14.55
C GLN A 76 -32.75 53.49 13.32
N SER A 77 -32.69 54.54 12.52
CA SER A 77 -33.26 54.53 11.18
C SER A 77 -32.33 53.77 10.23
N VAL A 78 -32.91 53.01 9.30
CA VAL A 78 -32.15 52.40 8.19
C VAL A 78 -31.72 53.47 7.18
N THR A 79 -32.45 54.59 7.10
CA THR A 79 -32.25 55.68 6.14
C THR A 79 -31.51 56.89 6.72
N THR A 80 -31.80 57.28 7.97
CA THR A 80 -31.19 58.48 8.62
C THR A 80 -30.16 58.16 9.70
N GLY A 81 -29.87 56.87 9.94
CA GLY A 81 -28.83 56.43 10.89
C GLY A 81 -29.26 56.53 12.36
N LYS A 82 -28.32 56.89 13.25
CA LYS A 82 -28.62 57.08 14.68
C LYS A 82 -29.20 58.48 14.91
N GLY A 83 -30.43 58.55 15.38
CA GLY A 83 -31.06 59.78 15.84
C GLY A 83 -31.34 59.76 17.33
N THR A 84 -31.42 60.95 17.93
CA THR A 84 -32.03 61.16 19.24
C THR A 84 -33.28 61.99 19.03
N LEU A 85 -34.37 61.54 19.64
CA LEU A 85 -35.66 62.21 19.66
C LEU A 85 -35.99 62.51 21.11
N THR A 86 -36.32 63.76 21.43
CA THR A 86 -36.73 64.15 22.79
C THR A 86 -38.19 64.59 22.74
N GLY A 87 -39.05 63.94 23.53
CA GLY A 87 -40.49 64.20 23.58
C GLY A 87 -40.92 64.73 24.94
N ARG A 88 -41.78 65.75 24.93
CA ARG A 88 -42.47 66.27 26.12
C ARG A 88 -43.97 66.36 25.84
N PRO A 89 -44.86 65.87 26.71
CA PRO A 89 -46.30 66.03 26.55
C PRO A 89 -46.72 67.50 26.43
N SER A 90 -47.80 67.76 25.68
CA SER A 90 -48.35 69.12 25.56
C SER A 90 -49.32 69.46 26.69
N ASN A 91 -49.04 70.56 27.39
CA ASN A 91 -49.81 71.03 28.55
C ASN A 91 -50.94 72.02 28.18
N SER A 92 -51.25 72.14 26.88
CA SER A 92 -52.28 73.03 26.35
C SER A 92 -53.66 72.35 26.31
N GLU A 93 -54.73 73.11 26.54
CA GLU A 93 -56.11 72.61 26.40
C GLU A 93 -56.63 72.68 24.94
N ALA A 94 -55.85 73.27 24.01
CA ALA A 94 -56.26 73.39 22.62
C ALA A 94 -56.22 72.05 21.86
N ILE A 95 -57.22 71.82 20.99
CA ILE A 95 -57.35 70.62 20.14
C ILE A 95 -56.33 70.61 18.99
N SER A 96 -55.73 71.76 18.66
CA SER A 96 -54.69 71.92 17.63
C SER A 96 -53.33 71.32 18.00
N ASP A 97 -53.12 71.00 19.28
CA ASP A 97 -51.77 70.79 19.82
C ASP A 97 -51.47 69.30 19.98
N PRO A 98 -50.23 68.85 19.70
CA PRO A 98 -49.90 67.44 19.60
C PRO A 98 -49.85 66.73 20.96
N ALA A 99 -50.07 65.41 20.98
CA ALA A 99 -49.96 64.59 22.20
C ALA A 99 -48.58 64.72 22.88
N LEU A 100 -47.49 64.52 22.13
CA LEU A 100 -46.14 64.88 22.55
C LEU A 100 -45.50 65.85 21.55
N ASN A 101 -44.94 66.93 22.07
CA ASN A 101 -44.04 67.82 21.37
C ASN A 101 -42.67 67.14 21.26
N PHE A 102 -42.31 66.66 20.07
CA PHE A 102 -41.00 66.09 19.82
C PHE A 102 -40.05 67.11 19.20
N THR A 103 -38.83 67.15 19.73
CA THR A 103 -37.68 67.80 19.11
C THR A 103 -36.65 66.78 18.65
N ASN A 104 -35.88 67.13 17.62
CA ASN A 104 -34.71 66.36 17.22
C ASN A 104 -33.49 66.68 18.10
N ALA A 105 -32.36 66.00 17.84
CA ALA A 105 -31.10 66.19 18.56
C ALA A 105 -30.50 67.62 18.50
N GLN A 106 -31.00 68.49 17.62
CA GLN A 106 -30.63 69.90 17.49
C GLN A 106 -31.67 70.83 18.15
N ASN A 107 -32.59 70.28 18.96
CA ASN A 107 -33.74 70.97 19.57
C ASN A 107 -34.72 71.62 18.58
N VAL A 108 -34.72 71.21 17.31
CA VAL A 108 -35.71 71.69 16.33
C VAL A 108 -37.02 70.89 16.50
N PRO A 109 -38.18 71.55 16.66
CA PRO A 109 -39.49 70.88 16.75
C PRO A 109 -39.84 70.11 15.48
N LEU A 110 -40.51 68.96 15.62
CA LEU A 110 -41.01 68.15 14.52
C LEU A 110 -42.49 68.45 14.21
N PRO A 111 -42.91 68.38 12.92
CA PRO A 111 -44.31 68.55 12.54
C PRO A 111 -45.22 67.45 13.12
N ASN A 112 -46.51 67.73 13.26
CA ASN A 112 -47.50 66.78 13.78
C ASN A 112 -47.69 65.55 12.86
N ASP A 113 -48.18 64.45 13.42
CA ASP A 113 -48.39 63.14 12.77
C ASP A 113 -47.12 62.46 12.20
N THR A 114 -45.94 63.04 12.42
CA THR A 114 -44.67 62.49 11.93
C THR A 114 -44.10 61.39 12.82
N VAL A 115 -44.55 61.22 14.06
CA VAL A 115 -44.01 60.25 15.03
C VAL A 115 -45.09 59.25 15.42
N GLN A 116 -44.92 57.97 15.08
CA GLN A 116 -45.92 56.91 15.34
C GLN A 116 -45.26 55.64 15.90
N LEU A 117 -45.94 54.89 16.79
CA LEU A 117 -45.49 53.61 17.36
C LEU A 117 -46.16 52.42 16.67
N VAL A 118 -45.34 51.47 16.25
CA VAL A 118 -45.75 50.22 15.64
C VAL A 118 -45.96 49.16 16.73
N THR A 119 -47.14 48.55 16.74
CA THR A 119 -47.49 47.40 17.58
C THR A 119 -47.95 46.23 16.71
N TRP A 120 -48.03 45.02 17.30
CA TRP A 120 -48.45 43.80 16.59
C TRP A 120 -49.55 43.09 17.37
N VAL A 121 -50.58 42.63 16.67
CA VAL A 121 -51.74 41.93 17.25
C VAL A 121 -51.84 40.55 16.60
N GLN A 122 -52.06 39.51 17.41
CA GLN A 122 -52.22 38.14 16.91
C GLN A 122 -53.65 37.96 16.37
N ARG A 123 -53.80 37.26 15.24
CA ARG A 123 -55.11 36.88 14.68
C ARG A 123 -55.25 35.36 14.66
N GLY A 124 -56.42 34.86 15.08
CA GLY A 124 -56.84 33.48 14.77
C GLY A 124 -56.88 33.27 13.26
N MET A 125 -56.59 32.05 12.78
CA MET A 125 -56.51 31.82 11.32
C MET A 125 -57.85 32.00 10.60
N ASP A 126 -58.95 31.91 11.35
CA ASP A 126 -60.33 31.86 10.84
C ASP A 126 -61.12 33.15 11.17
N GLY A 127 -60.47 34.15 11.79
CA GLY A 127 -61.09 35.41 12.23
C GLY A 127 -61.74 35.35 13.62
N ASP A 128 -61.78 34.18 14.25
CA ASP A 128 -62.31 33.97 15.60
C ASP A 128 -61.27 34.39 16.66
N GLU A 129 -61.61 35.36 17.51
CA GLU A 129 -60.66 36.01 18.44
C GLU A 129 -60.48 35.22 19.76
N ASP A 130 -61.44 34.35 20.12
CA ASP A 130 -61.43 33.61 21.39
C ASP A 130 -60.55 32.34 21.38
N ASN A 131 -60.01 31.93 20.22
CA ASN A 131 -59.26 30.67 20.07
C ASN A 131 -57.76 30.89 19.78
N ILE A 132 -57.15 31.84 20.49
CA ILE A 132 -55.71 32.14 20.41
C ILE A 132 -54.99 31.49 21.59
N PRO A 133 -54.10 30.49 21.37
CA PRO A 133 -53.33 29.90 22.47
C PRO A 133 -52.32 30.92 23.02
N PRO A 134 -52.19 31.08 24.36
CA PRO A 134 -51.29 32.06 24.94
C PRO A 134 -49.82 31.68 24.70
N VAL A 135 -49.07 32.57 24.05
CA VAL A 135 -47.64 32.41 23.76
C VAL A 135 -46.83 33.53 24.40
N THR A 136 -45.81 33.18 25.18
CA THR A 136 -44.89 34.14 25.83
C THR A 136 -43.49 34.00 25.23
N ILE A 137 -42.87 35.12 24.82
CA ILE A 137 -41.54 35.16 24.17
C ILE A 137 -40.60 36.09 24.97
N LEU A 138 -39.31 35.72 25.10
CA LEU A 138 -38.26 36.48 25.82
C LEU A 138 -37.01 36.65 24.93
N HIS A 139 -36.31 37.81 24.96
CA HIS A 139 -35.28 38.17 23.96
C HIS A 139 -34.12 39.08 24.45
N ARG A 140 -32.94 39.04 23.77
CA ARG A 140 -31.74 39.95 23.81
C ARG A 140 -30.95 39.81 22.47
N ALA A 141 -30.17 40.73 21.87
CA ALA A 141 -29.67 42.09 22.18
C ALA A 141 -29.52 42.98 20.89
N TYR A 142 -28.38 43.67 20.62
CA TYR A 142 -28.31 44.87 19.73
C TYR A 142 -27.31 44.88 18.54
N GLY A 143 -27.68 45.52 17.38
CA GLY A 143 -26.87 45.75 16.14
C GLY A 143 -27.50 46.74 15.11
N VAL A 144 -26.85 47.10 13.97
CA VAL A 144 -27.19 48.31 13.12
C VAL A 144 -27.00 48.19 11.57
N LEU A 145 -27.88 48.83 10.77
CA LEU A 145 -27.82 49.06 9.30
C LEU A 145 -27.57 50.56 8.94
N ARG A 146 -27.13 50.93 7.71
CA ARG A 146 -26.58 52.29 7.42
C ARG A 146 -27.18 53.10 6.23
N THR A 147 -27.30 52.59 4.99
CA THR A 147 -27.89 53.34 3.83
C THR A 147 -28.47 52.41 2.72
N LEU A 148 -29.20 52.99 1.76
CA LEU A 148 -29.71 52.43 0.49
C LEU A 148 -29.65 53.53 -0.59
N GLU A 149 -29.10 53.26 -1.76
CA GLU A 149 -28.87 54.22 -2.86
C GLU A 149 -29.50 53.70 -4.17
N LEU A 150 -30.64 54.26 -4.62
CA LEU A 150 -31.21 53.93 -5.95
C LEU A 150 -30.21 54.36 -7.05
N THR A 151 -29.73 53.42 -7.85
CA THR A 151 -28.76 53.68 -8.95
C THR A 151 -29.43 53.79 -10.32
N SER A 152 -30.65 53.27 -10.49
CA SER A 152 -31.52 53.58 -11.65
C SER A 152 -32.99 53.35 -11.31
N GLU A 153 -33.91 53.72 -12.21
CA GLU A 153 -35.36 53.44 -12.05
C GLU A 153 -35.71 51.96 -11.82
N LYS A 154 -34.76 51.05 -12.09
CA LYS A 154 -34.89 49.61 -11.87
C LYS A 154 -33.74 49.02 -11.05
N GLU A 155 -32.95 49.81 -10.30
CA GLU A 155 -31.81 49.31 -9.52
C GLU A 155 -31.42 50.11 -8.23
N VAL A 156 -30.91 49.44 -7.16
CA VAL A 156 -30.65 50.00 -5.79
C VAL A 156 -29.46 49.37 -5.03
N LEU A 157 -28.57 50.14 -4.37
CA LEU A 157 -27.34 49.71 -3.66
C LEU A 157 -27.35 50.01 -2.13
N LEU A 158 -27.32 49.01 -1.24
CA LEU A 158 -27.49 49.08 0.24
C LEU A 158 -26.18 48.98 1.04
N THR A 159 -25.92 49.87 2.01
CA THR A 159 -24.77 49.80 2.94
C THR A 159 -25.17 49.45 4.40
N ALA A 160 -24.44 48.57 5.08
CA ALA A 160 -24.64 48.22 6.51
C ALA A 160 -23.38 48.43 7.37
N GLY A 161 -23.46 48.44 8.71
CA GLY A 161 -22.25 48.51 9.55
C GLY A 161 -22.37 48.25 11.07
N PHE A 162 -21.42 47.49 11.61
CA PHE A 162 -21.47 46.79 12.91
C PHE A 162 -20.44 47.31 13.92
N LYS A 163 -20.70 47.21 15.23
CA LYS A 163 -19.72 47.46 16.32
C LYS A 163 -19.37 46.17 17.07
N LEU A 164 -18.08 45.94 17.35
CA LEU A 164 -17.58 44.88 18.23
C LEU A 164 -16.55 45.43 19.23
N GLY A 165 -16.53 44.87 20.44
CA GLY A 165 -15.47 45.11 21.42
C GLY A 165 -15.62 44.26 22.68
N VAL A 166 -14.49 43.88 23.28
CA VAL A 166 -14.42 43.26 24.61
C VAL A 166 -13.91 44.30 25.59
N LYS A 167 -14.73 44.58 26.61
CA LYS A 167 -14.62 45.50 27.77
C LYS A 167 -13.93 46.87 27.68
N ASP A 168 -12.85 47.07 26.91
CA ASP A 168 -12.10 48.34 26.90
C ASP A 168 -11.80 48.91 25.51
N HIS A 169 -11.93 48.18 24.39
CA HIS A 169 -11.68 48.71 23.03
C HIS A 169 -12.79 48.30 22.05
N MET A 170 -13.39 49.27 21.32
CA MET A 170 -14.47 49.07 20.35
C MET A 170 -14.08 49.50 18.93
N GLN A 171 -14.32 48.65 17.93
CA GLN A 171 -14.16 48.96 16.49
C GLN A 171 -15.48 48.86 15.72
N THR A 172 -15.56 49.50 14.53
CA THR A 172 -16.75 49.53 13.65
C THR A 172 -16.41 49.13 12.21
N HIS A 173 -17.23 48.30 11.54
CA HIS A 173 -17.05 47.78 10.17
C HIS A 173 -18.24 48.15 9.24
N MET A 174 -18.08 48.32 7.91
CA MET A 174 -19.19 48.62 6.95
C MET A 174 -19.08 47.95 5.55
N GLN A 175 -20.19 47.73 4.80
CA GLN A 175 -20.24 47.02 3.48
C GLN A 175 -21.48 47.38 2.58
N ARG A 176 -21.37 47.34 1.22
CA ARG A 176 -22.41 47.72 0.19
C ARG A 176 -23.03 46.55 -0.67
N ILE A 177 -24.29 46.65 -1.20
CA ILE A 177 -25.14 45.53 -1.76
C ILE A 177 -26.22 45.95 -2.84
N PRO A 178 -26.18 45.58 -4.15
CA PRO A 178 -27.17 45.97 -5.19
C PRO A 178 -28.50 45.14 -5.29
N TRP A 179 -29.54 45.67 -5.96
CA TRP A 179 -30.93 45.15 -6.12
C TRP A 179 -31.61 45.65 -7.42
N LYS A 180 -32.22 44.80 -8.27
CA LYS A 180 -32.93 45.16 -9.53
C LYS A 180 -34.43 44.77 -9.59
N GLN A 181 -35.21 45.44 -10.45
CA GLN A 181 -36.65 45.17 -10.68
C GLN A 181 -36.92 44.20 -11.85
N GLN A 182 -37.87 43.26 -11.70
CA GLN A 182 -38.38 42.32 -12.72
C GLN A 182 -39.91 42.17 -12.64
N VAL A 183 -40.53 41.52 -13.64
CA VAL A 183 -41.98 41.27 -13.71
C VAL A 183 -42.23 39.77 -13.89
N ASP A 184 -43.20 39.20 -13.17
CA ASP A 184 -43.51 37.78 -13.20
C ASP A 184 -44.48 37.38 -14.32
N GLU A 185 -44.71 36.08 -14.51
CA GLU A 185 -45.59 35.52 -15.56
C GLU A 185 -47.08 35.86 -15.38
N ARG A 186 -47.47 36.44 -14.23
CA ARG A 186 -48.84 36.92 -13.96
C ARG A 186 -48.97 38.44 -14.15
N GLY A 187 -47.85 39.13 -14.40
CA GLY A 187 -47.78 40.57 -14.63
C GLY A 187 -47.45 41.40 -13.38
N GLU A 188 -47.09 40.78 -12.25
CA GLU A 188 -46.75 41.50 -11.02
C GLU A 188 -45.25 41.88 -10.96
N VAL A 189 -44.96 43.06 -10.43
CA VAL A 189 -43.63 43.67 -10.47
C VAL A 189 -42.89 43.48 -9.14
N LEU A 190 -41.76 42.76 -9.18
CA LEU A 190 -40.97 42.37 -8.01
C LEU A 190 -39.56 42.98 -8.04
N TRP A 191 -39.02 43.34 -6.88
CA TRP A 191 -37.63 43.81 -6.72
C TRP A 191 -36.78 42.71 -6.05
N MET A 192 -35.67 42.33 -6.67
CA MET A 192 -34.75 41.27 -6.21
C MET A 192 -33.32 41.78 -6.02
N MET A 193 -32.52 41.13 -5.18
CA MET A 193 -31.12 41.52 -4.95
C MET A 193 -30.26 41.21 -6.18
N ASP A 194 -29.52 42.18 -6.71
CA ASP A 194 -28.58 41.99 -7.80
C ASP A 194 -27.18 41.75 -7.20
N LEU A 195 -26.84 40.48 -7.15
CA LEU A 195 -25.61 39.96 -6.56
C LEU A 195 -24.36 40.20 -7.43
N THR A 196 -24.47 40.76 -8.63
CA THR A 196 -23.37 40.84 -9.60
C THR A 196 -22.28 41.87 -9.26
N GLY A 197 -22.54 42.79 -8.33
CA GLY A 197 -21.63 43.90 -7.97
C GLY A 197 -21.00 43.86 -6.56
N ILE A 198 -21.27 42.83 -5.74
CA ILE A 198 -20.72 42.72 -4.39
C ILE A 198 -19.47 41.84 -4.43
N ASN A 199 -18.34 42.36 -3.93
CA ASN A 199 -17.17 41.51 -3.71
C ASN A 199 -17.52 40.49 -2.61
N SER A 200 -17.58 39.21 -2.97
CA SER A 200 -18.48 38.19 -2.42
C SER A 200 -18.13 37.60 -1.05
N ASN A 201 -17.41 38.35 -0.20
CA ASN A 201 -16.66 37.80 0.94
C ASN A 201 -17.04 38.33 2.34
N LEU A 202 -18.08 39.17 2.52
CA LEU A 202 -18.46 39.68 3.85
C LEU A 202 -19.99 39.69 4.09
N THR A 203 -20.37 39.64 5.37
CA THR A 203 -21.72 39.53 5.93
C THR A 203 -22.47 38.22 5.60
N GLU A 204 -21.93 37.14 6.16
CA GLU A 204 -22.74 36.03 6.66
C GLU A 204 -23.85 36.52 7.61
N LEU A 205 -24.96 35.76 7.71
CA LEU A 205 -25.91 35.92 8.81
C LEU A 205 -25.23 35.63 10.16
N TYR A 206 -25.10 36.65 11.01
CA TYR A 206 -24.77 36.43 12.42
C TYR A 206 -25.88 35.60 13.09
N ARG A 207 -25.57 34.33 13.36
CA ARG A 207 -26.40 33.40 14.15
C ARG A 207 -26.98 34.09 15.39
N VAL A 208 -28.31 34.16 15.49
CA VAL A 208 -28.97 34.11 16.79
C VAL A 208 -28.63 32.73 17.37
N ASN A 209 -27.65 32.70 18.28
CA ASN A 209 -27.31 31.48 19.01
C ASN A 209 -28.30 31.32 20.18
N ASP A 210 -29.53 30.93 19.86
CA ASP A 210 -30.27 30.05 20.75
C ASP A 210 -29.89 28.62 20.36
N THR A 211 -29.51 27.79 21.33
CA THR A 211 -29.16 26.38 21.07
C THR A 211 -30.37 25.45 20.98
N ASN A 212 -31.59 25.96 21.24
CA ASN A 212 -32.81 25.17 21.33
C ASN A 212 -33.83 25.42 20.21
N ILE A 213 -33.66 26.43 19.35
CA ILE A 213 -34.62 26.75 18.26
C ILE A 213 -33.92 26.87 16.91
N LYS A 214 -34.42 26.14 15.91
CA LYS A 214 -33.86 26.08 14.55
C LYS A 214 -34.93 26.39 13.51
N PHE A 215 -35.02 27.65 13.10
CA PHE A 215 -35.89 28.03 11.98
C PHE A 215 -35.25 27.61 10.64
N THR A 216 -35.98 26.83 9.86
CA THR A 216 -35.62 26.48 8.48
C THR A 216 -36.77 26.87 7.55
N VAL A 217 -36.66 28.05 6.95
CA VAL A 217 -37.41 28.40 5.74
C VAL A 217 -36.58 27.93 4.57
N THR A 218 -37.07 26.92 3.84
CA THR A 218 -36.40 26.42 2.63
C THR A 218 -37.25 26.85 1.43
N PRO A 219 -36.84 27.88 0.66
CA PRO A 219 -37.50 28.28 -0.57
C PRO A 219 -37.81 27.10 -1.50
N ASP A 220 -38.97 27.11 -2.17
CA ASP A 220 -39.36 26.04 -3.10
C ASP A 220 -38.37 25.88 -4.26
N SER A 221 -37.69 26.95 -4.66
CA SER A 221 -36.59 26.91 -5.63
C SER A 221 -35.38 26.12 -5.11
N LEU A 222 -35.02 26.25 -3.82
CA LEU A 222 -33.97 25.44 -3.20
C LEU A 222 -34.44 24.00 -2.96
N LEU A 223 -35.71 23.76 -2.65
CA LEU A 223 -36.28 22.41 -2.62
C LEU A 223 -36.28 21.76 -4.01
N ALA A 224 -36.58 22.50 -5.06
CA ALA A 224 -36.52 22.04 -6.45
C ALA A 224 -35.08 21.79 -6.91
N ALA A 225 -34.14 22.68 -6.59
CA ALA A 225 -32.71 22.50 -6.88
C ALA A 225 -32.15 21.28 -6.14
N ASN A 226 -32.50 21.11 -4.86
CA ASN A 226 -32.12 19.93 -4.07
C ASN A 226 -32.75 18.64 -4.62
N ARG A 227 -34.03 18.66 -5.03
CA ARG A 227 -34.69 17.52 -5.70
C ARG A 227 -34.04 17.17 -7.04
N LYS A 228 -33.68 18.17 -7.85
CA LYS A 228 -33.01 17.99 -9.16
C LYS A 228 -31.58 17.47 -8.98
N ALA A 229 -30.82 18.02 -8.03
CA ALA A 229 -29.50 17.53 -7.68
C ALA A 229 -29.54 16.11 -7.09
N ALA A 230 -30.53 15.81 -6.24
CA ALA A 230 -30.77 14.46 -5.73
C ALA A 230 -31.20 13.48 -6.84
N ALA A 231 -31.95 13.92 -7.85
CA ALA A 231 -32.28 13.10 -9.02
C ALA A 231 -31.03 12.77 -9.85
N ILE A 232 -30.20 13.76 -10.18
CA ILE A 232 -28.91 13.53 -10.87
C ILE A 232 -28.01 12.60 -10.04
N LEU A 233 -27.91 12.80 -8.72
CA LEU A 233 -27.18 11.90 -7.82
C LEU A 233 -27.77 10.48 -7.80
N LYS A 234 -29.09 10.33 -7.94
CA LYS A 234 -29.77 9.03 -7.95
C LYS A 234 -29.59 8.30 -9.27
N GLU A 235 -29.62 9.01 -10.40
CA GLU A 235 -29.22 8.49 -11.72
C GLU A 235 -27.74 8.08 -11.73
N GLN A 236 -26.88 8.88 -11.07
CA GLN A 236 -25.45 8.60 -10.94
C GLN A 236 -25.07 7.61 -9.82
N ASN A 237 -25.99 7.16 -8.96
CA ASN A 237 -25.67 6.18 -7.90
C ASN A 237 -25.23 4.82 -8.50
N ASN A 238 -25.60 4.52 -9.74
CA ASN A 238 -25.15 3.32 -10.45
C ASN A 238 -23.64 3.35 -10.80
N PHE A 239 -22.99 4.52 -10.76
CA PHE A 239 -21.55 4.66 -11.02
C PHE A 239 -20.67 3.92 -9.99
N GLY A 240 -21.20 3.65 -8.80
CA GLY A 240 -20.54 2.84 -7.77
C GLY A 240 -20.88 1.34 -7.80
N ALA A 241 -21.84 0.91 -8.62
CA ALA A 241 -22.28 -0.49 -8.69
C ALA A 241 -21.34 -1.34 -9.56
N THR A 242 -20.84 -0.77 -10.66
CA THR A 242 -19.81 -1.39 -11.51
C THR A 242 -18.41 -1.12 -10.96
N ARG A 243 -17.97 -1.93 -10.01
CA ARG A 243 -16.55 -2.02 -9.65
C ARG A 243 -15.74 -2.50 -10.86
N GLY A 244 -14.77 -1.71 -11.32
CA GLY A 244 -13.62 -2.24 -12.06
C GLY A 244 -13.53 -1.98 -13.57
N ASN A 245 -14.28 -1.06 -14.16
CA ASN A 245 -13.92 -0.45 -15.45
C ASN A 245 -14.71 0.84 -15.69
N VAL A 246 -14.06 1.99 -15.57
CA VAL A 246 -14.57 3.30 -15.97
C VAL A 246 -13.55 3.90 -16.93
N ASP A 247 -13.87 3.89 -18.23
CA ASP A 247 -13.03 4.51 -19.24
C ASP A 247 -12.95 6.04 -19.06
N ALA A 248 -11.98 6.68 -19.70
CA ALA A 248 -11.72 8.11 -19.53
C ALA A 248 -12.91 8.99 -19.98
N ALA A 249 -13.70 8.56 -20.97
CA ALA A 249 -14.87 9.31 -21.43
C ALA A 249 -16.03 9.18 -20.42
N THR A 250 -16.24 7.99 -19.88
CA THR A 250 -17.23 7.70 -18.83
C THR A 250 -16.91 8.45 -17.53
N LEU A 251 -15.64 8.54 -17.14
CA LEU A 251 -15.21 9.38 -16.02
C LEU A 251 -15.43 10.88 -16.32
N THR A 252 -15.11 11.35 -17.52
CA THR A 252 -15.30 12.75 -17.93
C THR A 252 -16.78 13.14 -17.88
N ASN A 253 -17.66 12.27 -18.39
CA ASN A 253 -19.11 12.47 -18.36
C ASN A 253 -19.67 12.51 -16.92
N TYR A 254 -19.16 11.65 -16.03
CA TYR A 254 -19.52 11.64 -14.62
C TYR A 254 -19.06 12.90 -13.89
N LEU A 255 -17.79 13.29 -14.05
CA LEU A 255 -17.23 14.52 -13.47
C LEU A 255 -17.97 15.77 -13.98
N SER A 256 -18.36 15.81 -15.26
CA SER A 256 -19.22 16.87 -15.81
C SER A 256 -20.61 16.92 -15.16
N GLY A 257 -21.21 15.76 -14.87
CA GLY A 257 -22.47 15.68 -14.13
C GLY A 257 -22.35 16.18 -12.68
N LEU A 258 -21.26 15.83 -11.99
CA LEU A 258 -20.96 16.35 -10.66
C LEU A 258 -20.69 17.87 -10.69
N GLU A 259 -19.95 18.37 -11.68
CA GLU A 259 -19.68 19.79 -11.88
C GLU A 259 -20.97 20.61 -12.07
N LYS A 260 -21.95 20.08 -12.83
CA LYS A 260 -23.28 20.70 -12.97
C LYS A 260 -24.01 20.84 -11.64
N ILE A 261 -23.85 19.90 -10.69
CA ILE A 261 -24.44 20.03 -9.36
C ILE A 261 -23.66 21.06 -8.52
N VAL A 262 -22.32 21.06 -8.56
CA VAL A 262 -21.50 22.06 -7.85
C VAL A 262 -21.84 23.49 -8.30
N LYS A 263 -22.13 23.69 -9.59
CA LYS A 263 -22.53 24.98 -10.19
C LYS A 263 -24.02 25.32 -10.06
N SER A 264 -24.84 24.48 -9.42
CA SER A 264 -26.28 24.70 -9.24
C SER A 264 -26.63 25.41 -7.91
N ASP A 265 -27.90 25.75 -7.71
CA ASP A 265 -28.42 26.28 -6.44
C ASP A 265 -28.68 25.20 -5.37
N ALA A 266 -28.15 23.99 -5.54
CA ALA A 266 -28.21 22.95 -4.52
C ALA A 266 -27.53 23.39 -3.21
N SER A 267 -28.01 22.86 -2.08
CA SER A 267 -27.44 23.18 -0.76
C SER A 267 -25.95 22.84 -0.67
N GLU A 268 -25.20 23.62 0.11
CA GLU A 268 -23.76 23.34 0.32
C GLU A 268 -23.51 21.93 0.86
N SER A 269 -24.44 21.34 1.62
CA SER A 269 -24.36 19.93 2.03
C SER A 269 -24.37 18.95 0.85
N ILE A 270 -25.19 19.19 -0.19
CA ILE A 270 -25.24 18.36 -1.40
C ILE A 270 -24.00 18.62 -2.26
N LYS A 271 -23.59 19.88 -2.43
CA LYS A 271 -22.36 20.24 -3.16
C LYS A 271 -21.11 19.64 -2.51
N LEU A 272 -21.08 19.55 -1.18
CA LEU A 272 -19.99 18.97 -0.42
C LEU A 272 -19.97 17.43 -0.54
N ASP A 273 -21.13 16.75 -0.54
CA ASP A 273 -21.20 15.31 -0.86
C ASP A 273 -20.76 15.02 -2.30
N VAL A 274 -21.18 15.85 -3.26
CA VAL A 274 -20.75 15.80 -4.67
C VAL A 274 -19.24 15.96 -4.82
N ARG A 275 -18.63 16.96 -4.15
CA ARG A 275 -17.17 17.15 -4.13
C ARG A 275 -16.45 15.94 -3.51
N ARG A 276 -16.97 15.36 -2.42
CA ARG A 276 -16.44 14.13 -1.80
C ARG A 276 -16.49 12.94 -2.77
N ARG A 277 -17.62 12.71 -3.43
CA ARG A 277 -17.78 11.65 -4.45
C ARG A 277 -16.81 11.84 -5.62
N ALA A 278 -16.64 13.07 -6.12
CA ALA A 278 -15.67 13.37 -7.18
C ALA A 278 -14.23 12.96 -6.81
N VAL A 279 -13.79 13.34 -5.60
CA VAL A 279 -12.44 12.99 -5.10
C VAL A 279 -12.27 11.47 -4.94
N ILE A 280 -13.25 10.78 -4.35
CA ILE A 280 -13.26 9.31 -4.21
C ILE A 280 -13.17 8.63 -5.59
N SER A 281 -13.98 9.04 -6.55
CA SER A 281 -14.02 8.44 -7.89
C SER A 281 -12.75 8.70 -8.68
N LEU A 282 -12.17 9.90 -8.58
CA LEU A 282 -10.91 10.23 -9.25
C LEU A 282 -9.72 9.48 -8.61
N ALA A 283 -9.70 9.33 -7.28
CA ALA A 283 -8.69 8.54 -6.59
C ALA A 283 -8.76 7.06 -7.00
N GLY A 284 -9.96 6.47 -7.00
CA GLY A 284 -10.19 5.09 -7.45
C GLY A 284 -9.85 4.85 -8.93
N HIS A 285 -10.08 5.85 -9.81
CA HIS A 285 -9.64 5.77 -11.21
C HIS A 285 -8.10 5.68 -11.30
N TYR A 286 -7.37 6.52 -10.54
CA TYR A 286 -5.91 6.46 -10.54
C TYR A 286 -5.35 5.18 -9.89
N GLU A 287 -6.01 4.62 -8.86
CA GLU A 287 -5.69 3.28 -8.35
C GLU A 287 -5.84 2.22 -9.45
N HIS A 288 -6.95 2.23 -10.18
CA HIS A 288 -7.22 1.29 -11.26
C HIS A 288 -6.23 1.41 -12.43
N MET A 289 -5.89 2.64 -12.84
CA MET A 289 -4.89 2.87 -13.88
C MET A 289 -3.52 2.30 -13.49
N ALA A 290 -3.11 2.49 -12.23
CA ALA A 290 -1.85 1.93 -11.72
C ALA A 290 -1.84 0.39 -11.74
N GLU A 291 -2.91 -0.26 -11.29
CA GLU A 291 -3.03 -1.73 -11.39
C GLU A 291 -3.12 -2.23 -12.83
N SER A 292 -3.75 -1.50 -13.77
CA SER A 292 -3.75 -1.88 -15.19
C SER A 292 -2.35 -1.81 -15.82
N PHE A 293 -1.53 -0.81 -15.47
CA PHE A 293 -0.15 -0.73 -15.94
C PHE A 293 0.74 -1.80 -15.31
N LYS A 294 0.44 -2.19 -14.06
CA LYS A 294 1.11 -3.31 -13.37
C LYS A 294 0.79 -4.66 -14.01
N ALA A 295 -0.47 -4.90 -14.40
CA ALA A 295 -0.86 -6.08 -15.17
C ALA A 295 -0.18 -6.10 -16.56
N LEU A 296 -0.12 -4.96 -17.25
CA LEU A 296 0.58 -4.85 -18.54
C LEU A 296 2.10 -5.07 -18.40
N ALA A 297 2.72 -4.56 -17.34
CA ALA A 297 4.14 -4.82 -17.04
C ALA A 297 4.39 -6.31 -16.79
N GLN A 298 3.52 -6.99 -16.04
CA GLN A 298 3.57 -8.44 -15.86
C GLN A 298 3.39 -9.21 -17.18
N GLU A 299 2.52 -8.75 -18.08
CA GLU A 299 2.35 -9.34 -19.41
C GLU A 299 3.64 -9.23 -20.25
N HIS A 300 4.30 -8.06 -20.22
CA HIS A 300 5.60 -7.87 -20.85
C HIS A 300 6.68 -8.79 -20.26
N LEU A 301 6.73 -8.97 -18.93
CA LEU A 301 7.65 -9.92 -18.29
C LEU A 301 7.37 -11.36 -18.74
N ALA A 302 6.10 -11.80 -18.79
CA ALA A 302 5.72 -13.13 -19.26
C ALA A 302 6.12 -13.36 -20.74
N ARG A 303 5.97 -12.35 -21.61
CA ARG A 303 6.46 -12.40 -23.00
C ARG A 303 7.99 -12.45 -23.08
N ALA A 304 8.69 -11.74 -22.18
CA ALA A 304 10.15 -11.78 -22.13
C ALA A 304 10.65 -13.17 -21.73
N ASP A 305 10.05 -13.77 -20.71
CA ASP A 305 10.43 -15.10 -20.21
C ASP A 305 10.11 -16.20 -21.25
N TYR A 306 8.97 -16.11 -21.95
CA TYR A 306 8.65 -16.98 -23.10
C TYR A 306 9.72 -16.91 -24.20
N ASN A 307 10.13 -15.70 -24.59
CA ASN A 307 11.17 -15.50 -25.60
C ASN A 307 12.53 -16.02 -25.12
N GLU A 308 12.88 -15.82 -23.84
CA GLU A 308 14.13 -16.30 -23.26
C GLU A 308 14.20 -17.83 -23.20
N ASP A 309 13.11 -18.50 -22.80
CA ASP A 309 13.06 -19.96 -22.78
C ASP A 309 13.08 -20.58 -24.18
N ARG A 310 12.47 -19.92 -25.17
CA ARG A 310 12.58 -20.32 -26.58
C ARG A 310 14.00 -20.09 -27.12
N ALA A 311 14.68 -19.03 -26.72
CA ALA A 311 16.10 -18.83 -27.05
C ALA A 311 16.98 -19.93 -26.45
N LYS A 312 16.77 -20.29 -25.17
CA LYS A 312 17.46 -21.40 -24.51
C LYS A 312 17.23 -22.74 -25.20
N ASP A 313 16.04 -23.04 -25.71
CA ASP A 313 15.81 -24.27 -26.48
C ASP A 313 16.72 -24.32 -27.74
N LEU A 314 16.75 -23.23 -28.51
CA LEU A 314 17.58 -23.13 -29.72
C LEU A 314 19.08 -23.21 -29.41
N GLU A 315 19.54 -22.55 -28.35
CA GLU A 315 20.92 -22.63 -27.84
C GLU A 315 21.29 -24.05 -27.42
N ARG A 316 20.38 -24.75 -26.73
CA ARG A 316 20.57 -26.14 -26.28
C ARG A 316 20.71 -27.10 -27.47
N ARG A 317 19.89 -26.92 -28.52
CA ARG A 317 19.97 -27.66 -29.79
C ARG A 317 21.25 -27.34 -30.56
N ALA A 318 21.67 -26.07 -30.60
CA ALA A 318 22.93 -25.66 -31.22
C ALA A 318 24.13 -26.28 -30.49
N TRP A 319 24.14 -26.24 -29.16
CA TRP A 319 25.15 -26.88 -28.31
C TRP A 319 25.22 -28.39 -28.55
N TYR A 320 24.08 -29.10 -28.56
CA TYR A 320 24.04 -30.55 -28.78
C TYR A 320 24.61 -30.94 -30.14
N ASN A 321 24.22 -30.24 -31.22
CA ASN A 321 24.81 -30.43 -32.55
C ASN A 321 26.34 -30.18 -32.54
N ASN A 322 26.81 -29.14 -31.84
CA ASN A 322 28.24 -28.84 -31.72
C ASN A 322 29.00 -29.92 -30.93
N GLN A 323 28.40 -30.53 -29.89
CA GLN A 323 28.99 -31.67 -29.18
C GLN A 323 29.10 -32.90 -30.10
N GLN A 324 28.06 -33.20 -30.89
CA GLN A 324 28.09 -34.29 -31.88
C GLN A 324 29.15 -34.05 -32.96
N ILE A 325 29.27 -32.83 -33.49
CA ILE A 325 30.33 -32.45 -34.43
C ILE A 325 31.72 -32.65 -33.80
N SER A 326 31.92 -32.25 -32.54
CA SER A 326 33.19 -32.45 -31.83
C SER A 326 33.54 -33.93 -31.67
N ILE A 327 32.58 -34.78 -31.29
CA ILE A 327 32.76 -36.23 -31.20
C ILE A 327 33.15 -36.82 -32.56
N LEU A 328 32.41 -36.49 -33.63
CA LEU A 328 32.69 -36.97 -34.99
C LEU A 328 34.05 -36.47 -35.53
N THR A 329 34.44 -35.23 -35.20
CA THR A 329 35.73 -34.66 -35.61
C THR A 329 36.89 -35.38 -34.92
N ASN A 330 36.77 -35.68 -33.62
CA ASN A 330 37.77 -36.46 -32.90
C ASN A 330 37.87 -37.89 -33.46
N ALA A 331 36.72 -38.54 -33.74
CA ALA A 331 36.69 -39.87 -34.36
C ALA A 331 37.35 -39.86 -35.75
N LEU A 332 37.08 -38.83 -36.56
CA LEU A 332 37.73 -38.65 -37.86
C LEU A 332 39.26 -38.55 -37.71
N HIS A 333 39.76 -37.73 -36.77
CA HIS A 333 41.20 -37.63 -36.52
C HIS A 333 41.85 -38.93 -36.01
N THR A 334 41.09 -39.82 -35.34
CA THR A 334 41.62 -41.14 -34.94
C THR A 334 41.73 -42.14 -36.10
N VAL A 335 40.87 -42.06 -37.12
CA VAL A 335 40.91 -42.98 -38.29
C VAL A 335 41.65 -42.40 -39.49
N ASP A 336 41.74 -41.07 -39.59
CA ASP A 336 42.44 -40.31 -40.62
C ASP A 336 43.26 -39.20 -39.95
N PRO A 337 44.46 -39.49 -39.41
CA PRO A 337 45.31 -38.51 -38.74
C PRO A 337 45.79 -37.38 -39.66
N THR A 338 45.70 -37.59 -40.98
CA THR A 338 46.02 -36.60 -42.02
C THR A 338 44.82 -35.74 -42.43
N ALA A 339 43.62 -36.05 -41.95
CA ALA A 339 42.45 -35.21 -42.16
C ALA A 339 42.74 -33.80 -41.66
N ALA A 340 42.72 -32.82 -42.57
CA ALA A 340 42.73 -31.43 -42.18
C ALA A 340 41.57 -31.19 -41.19
N PRO A 341 41.81 -30.54 -40.04
CA PRO A 341 40.74 -30.24 -39.10
C PRO A 341 39.68 -29.45 -39.87
N ILE A 342 38.42 -29.90 -39.83
CA ILE A 342 37.37 -29.32 -40.67
C ILE A 342 36.92 -27.99 -40.05
N THR A 343 37.80 -27.00 -40.00
CA THR A 343 37.57 -25.65 -39.46
C THR A 343 36.93 -24.78 -40.53
N GLY A 344 35.60 -24.85 -40.62
CA GLY A 344 34.82 -24.03 -41.53
C GLY A 344 33.46 -23.72 -40.93
N SER A 345 33.19 -22.43 -40.72
CA SER A 345 31.81 -21.96 -40.70
C SER A 345 31.26 -22.18 -42.10
N LEU A 346 30.12 -22.86 -42.21
CA LEU A 346 29.30 -22.73 -43.42
C LEU A 346 28.81 -21.29 -43.46
N THR A 347 29.40 -20.48 -44.34
CA THR A 347 28.78 -19.25 -44.80
C THR A 347 27.47 -19.60 -45.50
N VAL A 348 26.40 -19.72 -44.71
CA VAL A 348 25.05 -19.47 -45.19
C VAL A 348 25.12 -18.12 -45.92
N PRO A 349 24.69 -18.04 -47.19
CA PRO A 349 24.90 -16.85 -48.01
C PRO A 349 24.38 -15.62 -47.27
N ALA A 350 25.21 -14.58 -47.24
CA ALA A 350 24.97 -13.41 -46.42
C ALA A 350 23.62 -12.77 -46.75
N ARG A 351 22.72 -12.79 -45.76
CA ARG A 351 21.61 -11.84 -45.62
C ARG A 351 20.85 -11.58 -46.92
N ALA A 352 19.94 -12.49 -47.29
CA ALA A 352 18.79 -12.06 -48.10
C ALA A 352 18.20 -10.82 -47.42
N PRO A 353 18.00 -9.70 -48.14
CA PRO A 353 17.51 -8.48 -47.52
C PRO A 353 16.10 -8.74 -47.00
N TRP A 354 15.96 -8.73 -45.67
CA TRP A 354 14.67 -8.81 -45.01
C TRP A 354 13.86 -7.58 -45.40
N GLY A 355 13.02 -7.75 -46.41
CA GLY A 355 12.09 -6.73 -46.87
C GLY A 355 11.18 -6.32 -45.73
N THR A 356 10.97 -5.01 -45.62
CA THR A 356 10.03 -4.39 -44.67
C THR A 356 8.65 -5.04 -44.74
N ASP A 357 8.09 -5.34 -43.58
CA ASP A 357 6.65 -5.48 -43.31
C ASP A 357 5.85 -6.39 -44.27
N THR A 358 5.88 -7.71 -44.05
CA THR A 358 4.68 -8.59 -44.22
C THR A 358 4.87 -10.07 -43.82
N TYR A 359 6.09 -10.58 -43.67
CA TYR A 359 6.30 -12.02 -43.40
C TYR A 359 6.20 -12.37 -41.90
N HIS A 360 4.99 -12.70 -41.44
CA HIS A 360 4.76 -13.29 -40.11
C HIS A 360 4.71 -14.82 -40.09
N ASN A 361 4.46 -15.49 -41.23
CA ASN A 361 4.02 -16.90 -41.28
C ASN A 361 4.69 -17.77 -42.36
N GLN A 362 5.99 -17.60 -42.66
CA GLN A 362 6.74 -18.60 -43.44
C GLN A 362 8.11 -18.84 -42.80
N TRP A 363 8.14 -19.77 -41.86
CA TRP A 363 9.37 -20.33 -41.34
C TRP A 363 9.93 -21.28 -42.40
N PRO A 364 11.24 -21.58 -42.41
CA PRO A 364 11.74 -22.68 -43.25
C PRO A 364 10.99 -23.98 -42.90
N ASP A 365 10.66 -24.83 -43.88
CA ASP A 365 9.92 -26.08 -43.63
C ASP A 365 10.59 -26.99 -42.57
N TRP A 366 11.92 -26.91 -42.37
CA TRP A 366 12.63 -27.64 -41.32
C TRP A 366 12.45 -27.05 -39.91
N ALA A 367 12.04 -25.79 -39.80
CA ALA A 367 11.71 -25.09 -38.57
C ALA A 367 10.20 -25.12 -38.26
N GLU A 368 9.34 -25.23 -39.28
CA GLU A 368 7.90 -25.51 -39.11
C GLU A 368 7.62 -27.01 -38.90
N SER A 369 8.37 -27.92 -39.53
CA SER A 369 8.37 -29.34 -39.15
C SER A 369 9.08 -29.62 -37.82
N ALA A 370 9.85 -28.67 -37.28
CA ALA A 370 10.20 -28.67 -35.86
C ALA A 370 8.99 -28.40 -34.94
N GLY A 371 7.80 -28.11 -35.52
CA GLY A 371 6.50 -28.25 -34.88
C GLY A 371 6.13 -29.69 -34.51
N ALA A 372 6.87 -30.69 -35.00
CA ALA A 372 7.11 -31.94 -34.28
C ALA A 372 8.06 -31.67 -33.09
N LEU A 373 7.60 -30.82 -32.16
CA LEU A 373 8.26 -30.49 -30.90
C LEU A 373 8.34 -31.76 -30.06
N HIS A 374 9.44 -32.51 -30.19
CA HIS A 374 9.85 -33.46 -29.16
C HIS A 374 9.82 -32.73 -27.82
N LYS A 375 8.98 -33.20 -26.89
CA LYS A 375 9.02 -32.78 -25.49
C LYS A 375 10.48 -32.78 -25.04
N PHE A 376 10.92 -31.62 -24.54
CA PHE A 376 12.31 -31.34 -24.19
C PHE A 376 13.04 -32.55 -23.60
N GLN A 377 14.05 -33.05 -24.32
CA GLN A 377 15.01 -33.96 -23.72
C GLN A 377 15.64 -33.27 -22.51
N SER A 378 15.68 -33.98 -21.39
CA SER A 378 16.33 -33.49 -20.19
C SER A 378 17.84 -33.35 -20.41
N ILE A 379 18.52 -32.47 -19.67
CA ILE A 379 19.98 -32.35 -19.79
C ILE A 379 20.66 -33.69 -19.48
N THR A 380 20.15 -34.44 -18.50
CA THR A 380 20.56 -35.82 -18.21
C THR A 380 20.37 -36.77 -19.41
N GLN A 381 19.26 -36.67 -20.16
CA GLN A 381 19.03 -37.49 -21.35
C GLN A 381 20.01 -37.14 -22.48
N MET A 382 20.19 -35.86 -22.80
CA MET A 382 21.15 -35.43 -23.83
C MET A 382 22.57 -35.87 -23.50
N GLU A 383 22.99 -35.84 -22.23
CA GLU A 383 24.29 -36.37 -21.81
C GLU A 383 24.42 -37.88 -21.99
N ALA A 384 23.37 -38.64 -21.67
CA ALA A 384 23.34 -40.09 -21.88
C ALA A 384 23.45 -40.44 -23.39
N GLU A 385 22.72 -39.72 -24.24
CA GLU A 385 22.79 -39.86 -25.69
C GLU A 385 24.16 -39.44 -26.24
N LEU A 386 24.74 -38.33 -25.79
CA LEU A 386 26.10 -37.93 -26.17
C LEU A 386 27.16 -38.94 -25.70
N LYS A 387 26.96 -39.60 -24.55
CA LYS A 387 27.84 -40.67 -24.05
C LYS A 387 27.74 -41.93 -24.93
N GLN A 388 26.54 -42.34 -25.31
CA GLN A 388 26.32 -43.45 -26.26
C GLN A 388 26.89 -43.12 -27.65
N PHE A 389 26.66 -41.90 -28.14
CA PHE A 389 27.17 -41.40 -29.42
C PHE A 389 28.71 -41.37 -29.43
N LYS A 390 29.34 -40.92 -28.34
CA LYS A 390 30.80 -40.99 -28.15
C LYS A 390 31.31 -42.43 -28.15
N ALA A 391 30.60 -43.37 -27.51
CA ALA A 391 30.97 -44.77 -27.50
C ALA A 391 30.88 -45.40 -28.91
N LYS A 392 29.81 -45.11 -29.68
CA LYS A 392 29.65 -45.57 -31.08
C LYS A 392 30.85 -45.21 -31.96
N TYR A 393 31.32 -43.96 -31.86
CA TYR A 393 32.40 -43.45 -32.70
C TYR A 393 33.81 -43.60 -32.09
N ALA A 394 33.94 -44.15 -30.88
CA ALA A 394 35.25 -44.46 -30.29
C ALA A 394 35.94 -45.67 -30.94
N THR A 395 35.17 -46.54 -31.62
CA THR A 395 35.66 -47.72 -32.36
C THR A 395 35.45 -47.56 -33.86
N ALA A 396 35.51 -46.33 -34.37
CA ALA A 396 35.33 -46.06 -35.79
C ALA A 396 36.42 -46.72 -36.65
N THR A 397 36.06 -47.20 -37.84
CA THR A 397 37.02 -47.78 -38.82
C THR A 397 37.24 -46.85 -40.01
N PRO A 398 38.35 -47.03 -40.79
CA PRO A 398 38.60 -46.21 -41.98
C PRO A 398 37.47 -46.21 -43.02
N ASP A 399 36.71 -47.31 -43.14
CA ASP A 399 35.57 -47.40 -44.07
C ASP A 399 34.44 -46.41 -43.72
N GLN A 400 34.37 -45.95 -42.46
CA GLN A 400 33.35 -45.02 -41.98
C GLN A 400 33.71 -43.54 -42.21
N ILE A 401 34.88 -43.22 -42.78
CA ILE A 401 35.32 -41.83 -43.02
C ILE A 401 34.28 -41.04 -43.83
N ALA A 402 33.64 -41.66 -44.83
CA ALA A 402 32.61 -41.00 -45.63
C ALA A 402 31.31 -40.74 -44.84
N GLU A 403 30.85 -41.70 -44.03
CA GLU A 403 29.70 -41.55 -43.12
C GLU A 403 29.96 -40.39 -42.14
N ILE A 404 31.14 -40.38 -41.51
CA ILE A 404 31.52 -39.37 -40.51
C ILE A 404 31.56 -37.96 -41.13
N LYS A 405 32.16 -37.80 -42.32
CA LYS A 405 32.20 -36.51 -43.04
C LYS A 405 30.80 -36.02 -43.41
N LEU A 406 29.92 -36.91 -43.89
CA LEU A 406 28.52 -36.58 -44.20
C LEU A 406 27.71 -36.21 -42.95
N ALA A 407 27.92 -36.93 -41.84
CA ALA A 407 27.26 -36.65 -40.57
C ALA A 407 27.66 -35.27 -40.02
N ILE A 408 28.95 -34.91 -40.02
CA ILE A 408 29.44 -33.58 -39.61
C ILE A 408 28.72 -32.47 -40.40
N GLU A 409 28.64 -32.61 -41.72
CA GLU A 409 27.97 -31.65 -42.60
C GLU A 409 26.45 -31.55 -42.30
N SER A 410 25.78 -32.68 -42.08
CA SER A 410 24.37 -32.72 -41.68
C SER A 410 24.09 -32.02 -40.34
N HIS A 411 24.95 -32.21 -39.33
CA HIS A 411 24.81 -31.52 -38.05
C HIS A 411 25.09 -30.01 -38.18
N ARG A 412 26.04 -29.59 -39.03
CA ARG A 412 26.28 -28.16 -39.29
C ARG A 412 25.10 -27.46 -39.94
N ARG A 413 24.51 -28.05 -40.98
CA ARG A 413 23.33 -27.48 -41.65
C ARG A 413 22.16 -27.29 -40.68
N ARG A 414 21.92 -28.28 -39.80
CA ARG A 414 20.91 -28.18 -38.73
C ARG A 414 21.25 -27.17 -37.64
N GLY A 415 22.54 -26.92 -37.38
CA GLY A 415 23.01 -25.99 -36.35
C GLY A 415 23.12 -24.52 -36.80
N ALA A 416 23.39 -24.25 -38.08
CA ALA A 416 23.91 -22.95 -38.54
C ALA A 416 23.02 -21.73 -38.24
N ALA A 417 21.69 -21.87 -38.35
CA ALA A 417 20.75 -20.76 -38.15
C ALA A 417 20.28 -20.59 -36.69
N LEU A 418 20.48 -21.60 -35.83
CA LEU A 418 19.93 -21.60 -34.46
C LEU A 418 20.49 -20.48 -33.56
N PRO A 419 21.81 -20.16 -33.55
CA PRO A 419 22.35 -19.10 -32.70
C PRO A 419 21.84 -17.70 -33.05
N ALA A 420 21.62 -17.41 -34.33
CA ALA A 420 21.09 -16.13 -34.78
C ALA A 420 19.64 -15.95 -34.31
N LEU A 421 18.80 -16.98 -34.49
CA LEU A 421 17.41 -16.95 -34.04
C LEU A 421 17.28 -16.86 -32.50
N ALA A 422 18.18 -17.52 -31.77
CA ALA A 422 18.25 -17.40 -30.31
C ALA A 422 18.61 -15.97 -29.88
N HIS A 423 19.58 -15.34 -30.55
CA HIS A 423 19.97 -13.96 -30.28
C HIS A 423 18.81 -12.97 -30.52
N ASP A 424 18.11 -13.08 -31.64
CA ASP A 424 16.94 -12.24 -31.94
C ASP A 424 15.83 -12.37 -30.88
N LEU A 425 15.60 -13.57 -30.36
CA LEU A 425 14.66 -13.81 -29.25
C LEU A 425 15.16 -13.20 -27.93
N ARG A 426 16.46 -13.27 -27.62
CA ARG A 426 17.04 -12.58 -26.45
C ARG A 426 16.96 -11.05 -26.57
N VAL A 427 17.09 -10.49 -27.77
CA VAL A 427 16.86 -9.05 -28.01
C VAL A 427 15.40 -8.69 -27.70
N LYS A 428 14.42 -9.42 -28.24
CA LYS A 428 13.00 -9.22 -27.93
C LYS A 428 12.66 -9.38 -26.45
N ALA A 429 13.31 -10.32 -25.75
CA ALA A 429 13.15 -10.46 -24.30
C ALA A 429 13.68 -9.24 -23.53
N LYS A 430 14.82 -8.67 -23.94
CA LYS A 430 15.38 -7.44 -23.37
C LYS A 430 14.49 -6.23 -23.68
N GLU A 431 13.91 -6.12 -24.87
CA GLU A 431 12.94 -5.08 -25.24
C GLU A 431 11.68 -5.13 -24.36
N HIS A 432 11.08 -6.31 -24.18
CA HIS A 432 9.90 -6.46 -23.31
C HIS A 432 10.21 -6.15 -21.83
N ARG A 433 11.39 -6.52 -21.31
CA ARG A 433 11.81 -6.09 -19.97
C ARG A 433 11.92 -4.56 -19.88
N GLY A 434 12.51 -3.90 -20.88
CA GLY A 434 12.54 -2.43 -20.95
C GLY A 434 11.16 -1.78 -21.01
N GLN A 435 10.17 -2.42 -21.66
CA GLN A 435 8.77 -1.96 -21.67
C GLN A 435 8.12 -2.09 -20.28
N SER A 436 8.33 -3.21 -19.58
CA SER A 436 7.91 -3.39 -18.17
C SER A 436 8.55 -2.36 -17.24
N ASP A 437 9.84 -2.05 -17.42
CA ASP A 437 10.57 -1.08 -16.60
C ASP A 437 10.06 0.36 -16.84
N ALA A 438 9.76 0.72 -18.10
CA ALA A 438 9.18 2.02 -18.44
C ALA A 438 7.83 2.26 -17.75
N LEU A 439 6.98 1.22 -17.68
CA LEU A 439 5.67 1.28 -17.02
C LEU A 439 5.75 1.52 -15.51
N GLN A 440 6.88 1.21 -14.84
CA GLN A 440 7.04 1.46 -13.40
C GLN A 440 6.87 2.94 -13.04
N LEU A 441 7.31 3.85 -13.93
CA LEU A 441 7.14 5.29 -13.71
C LEU A 441 5.66 5.72 -13.78
N ASP A 442 4.86 5.11 -14.65
CA ASP A 442 3.43 5.38 -14.76
C ASP A 442 2.65 4.75 -13.61
N ILE A 443 3.02 3.55 -13.15
CA ILE A 443 2.47 2.92 -11.93
C ILE A 443 2.68 3.85 -10.72
N ILE A 444 3.92 4.28 -10.47
CA ILE A 444 4.25 5.17 -9.36
C ILE A 444 3.54 6.53 -9.49
N ARG A 445 3.46 7.09 -10.71
CA ARG A 445 2.78 8.39 -10.95
C ARG A 445 1.28 8.31 -10.63
N ASN A 446 0.59 7.26 -11.08
CA ASN A 446 -0.84 7.10 -10.85
C ASN A 446 -1.15 6.81 -9.37
N PHE A 447 -0.39 5.93 -8.72
CA PHE A 447 -0.49 5.74 -7.26
C PHE A 447 -0.22 7.01 -6.46
N SER A 448 0.74 7.84 -6.89
CA SER A 448 1.01 9.14 -6.25
C SER A 448 -0.16 10.12 -6.39
N ARG A 449 -0.86 10.13 -7.53
CA ARG A 449 -2.07 10.95 -7.73
C ARG A 449 -3.25 10.45 -6.88
N ALA A 450 -3.47 9.14 -6.81
CA ALA A 450 -4.46 8.56 -5.90
C ALA A 450 -4.17 8.94 -4.44
N MET A 451 -2.91 8.82 -4.00
CA MET A 451 -2.46 9.21 -2.66
C MET A 451 -2.73 10.69 -2.34
N GLN A 452 -2.45 11.60 -3.29
CA GLN A 452 -2.75 13.03 -3.13
C GLN A 452 -4.24 13.27 -2.90
N LEU A 453 -5.11 12.64 -3.69
CA LEU A 453 -6.57 12.78 -3.60
C LEU A 453 -7.14 12.18 -2.31
N TRP A 454 -6.65 11.01 -1.87
CA TRP A 454 -7.01 10.44 -0.58
C TRP A 454 -6.56 11.33 0.60
N THR A 455 -5.38 11.94 0.50
CA THR A 455 -4.88 12.88 1.51
C THR A 455 -5.72 14.15 1.53
N GLU A 456 -6.08 14.69 0.36
CA GLU A 456 -6.96 15.84 0.23
C GLU A 456 -8.35 15.55 0.80
N TYR A 457 -8.90 14.35 0.58
CA TYR A 457 -10.15 13.92 1.21
C TYR A 457 -10.05 14.05 2.73
N VAL A 458 -9.07 13.38 3.35
CA VAL A 458 -8.87 13.37 4.81
C VAL A 458 -8.69 14.78 5.35
N VAL A 459 -7.79 15.58 4.74
CA VAL A 459 -7.52 16.96 5.17
C VAL A 459 -8.78 17.82 5.09
N ARG A 460 -9.59 17.68 4.03
CA ARG A 460 -10.87 18.40 3.92
C ARG A 460 -11.87 17.88 4.95
N THR A 461 -12.05 16.57 5.14
CA THR A 461 -13.06 16.03 6.06
C THR A 461 -12.72 16.26 7.53
N GLU A 462 -11.47 16.09 7.95
CA GLU A 462 -11.03 16.30 9.34
C GLU A 462 -10.67 17.76 9.63
N GLY A 463 -10.17 18.50 8.64
CA GLY A 463 -9.99 19.96 8.74
C GLY A 463 -11.33 20.66 8.96
N LEU A 464 -12.37 20.24 8.22
CA LEU A 464 -13.74 20.72 8.45
C LEU A 464 -14.23 20.42 9.87
N THR A 465 -13.91 19.28 10.50
CA THR A 465 -14.32 19.06 11.90
C THR A 465 -13.55 19.94 12.89
N ARG A 466 -12.29 20.31 12.61
CA ARG A 466 -11.53 21.30 13.42
C ARG A 466 -12.13 22.70 13.35
N ASP A 467 -12.52 23.16 12.16
CA ASP A 467 -13.11 24.50 12.01
C ASP A 467 -14.61 24.51 12.39
N GLU A 468 -15.36 23.41 12.20
CA GLU A 468 -16.69 23.21 12.82
C GLU A 468 -16.60 23.18 14.36
N GLN A 469 -15.55 22.59 14.96
CA GLN A 469 -15.29 22.64 16.41
C GLN A 469 -15.00 24.06 16.91
N ARG A 470 -14.29 24.88 16.14
CA ARG A 470 -14.11 26.32 16.45
C ARG A 470 -15.41 27.12 16.35
N LEU A 471 -16.34 26.68 15.49
CA LEU A 471 -17.69 27.24 15.36
C LEU A 471 -18.71 26.66 16.37
N ALA A 472 -18.30 25.66 17.17
CA ALA A 472 -19.07 25.12 18.29
C ALA A 472 -18.66 25.86 19.58
N LYS A 473 -19.55 26.71 20.10
CA LYS A 473 -19.33 27.37 21.40
C LYS A 473 -19.15 26.32 22.51
N PRO A 474 -18.28 26.56 23.51
CA PRO A 474 -18.17 25.68 24.66
C PRO A 474 -19.49 25.70 25.45
N GLY A 475 -20.12 24.55 25.67
CA GLY A 475 -21.38 24.49 26.42
C GLY A 475 -22.11 23.15 26.46
N ILE A 476 -21.91 22.23 25.50
CA ILE A 476 -22.57 20.91 25.51
C ILE A 476 -21.52 19.79 25.39
N PRO A 477 -21.17 19.12 26.50
CA PRO A 477 -20.37 17.90 26.46
C PRO A 477 -21.14 16.80 25.71
N GLY A 478 -20.60 16.33 24.58
CA GLY A 478 -21.15 15.19 23.83
C GLY A 478 -21.49 15.45 22.36
N ASN A 479 -21.60 16.71 21.91
CA ASN A 479 -22.08 17.03 20.55
C ASN A 479 -20.97 17.04 19.47
N LEU A 480 -19.99 16.16 19.61
CA LEU A 480 -18.99 15.89 18.57
C LEU A 480 -19.61 14.98 17.51
N ARG A 481 -19.70 15.46 16.27
CA ARG A 481 -20.07 14.64 15.11
C ARG A 481 -19.13 13.43 15.04
N PRO A 482 -19.63 12.18 14.85
CA PRO A 482 -18.74 11.04 14.71
C PRO A 482 -17.79 11.25 13.52
N PRO A 483 -16.51 10.81 13.62
CA PRO A 483 -15.55 10.92 12.53
C PRO A 483 -16.08 10.21 11.29
N ASP A 484 -15.75 10.71 10.09
CA ASP A 484 -16.33 10.20 8.84
C ASP A 484 -16.09 8.68 8.71
N PRO A 485 -17.15 7.86 8.48
CA PRO A 485 -17.07 6.40 8.50
C PRO A 485 -16.13 5.81 7.44
N LEU A 486 -15.72 6.59 6.43
CA LEU A 486 -14.78 6.14 5.39
C LEU A 486 -13.31 6.29 5.79
N ILE A 487 -12.97 7.07 6.83
CA ILE A 487 -11.57 7.35 7.20
C ILE A 487 -10.73 6.08 7.44
N PRO A 488 -11.20 5.04 8.16
CA PRO A 488 -10.41 3.81 8.33
C PRO A 488 -10.16 3.07 7.01
N GLU A 489 -11.10 3.11 6.05
CA GLU A 489 -10.89 2.50 4.72
C GLU A 489 -9.92 3.34 3.87
N ILE A 490 -10.00 4.67 3.93
CA ILE A 490 -9.11 5.56 3.20
C ILE A 490 -7.66 5.43 3.73
N PHE A 491 -7.47 5.36 5.05
CA PHE A 491 -6.15 5.06 5.62
C PHE A 491 -5.66 3.67 5.20
N LEU A 492 -6.52 2.66 5.09
CA LEU A 492 -6.12 1.33 4.62
C LEU A 492 -5.69 1.35 3.14
N ARG A 493 -6.39 2.11 2.29
CA ARG A 493 -5.98 2.35 0.89
C ARG A 493 -4.65 3.09 0.80
N GLN A 494 -4.46 4.14 1.59
CA GLN A 494 -3.19 4.87 1.64
C GLN A 494 -2.03 3.96 2.09
N ALA A 495 -2.23 3.15 3.14
CA ALA A 495 -1.23 2.17 3.57
C ALA A 495 -0.88 1.16 2.47
N TRP A 496 -1.89 0.61 1.79
CA TRP A 496 -1.71 -0.31 0.67
C TRP A 496 -0.96 0.35 -0.50
N ILE A 497 -1.30 1.59 -0.88
CA ILE A 497 -0.58 2.36 -1.90
C ILE A 497 0.89 2.59 -1.48
N TYR A 498 1.16 2.99 -0.23
CA TYR A 498 2.53 3.17 0.26
C TYR A 498 3.36 1.88 0.14
N ARG A 499 2.75 0.72 0.39
CA ARG A 499 3.38 -0.59 0.14
C ARG A 499 3.63 -0.83 -1.35
N GLN A 500 2.67 -0.52 -2.25
CA GLN A 500 2.87 -0.67 -3.71
C GLN A 500 4.02 0.19 -4.26
N ILE A 501 4.26 1.39 -3.69
CA ILE A 501 5.34 2.29 -4.12
C ILE A 501 6.65 2.10 -3.34
N GLY A 502 6.81 1.01 -2.58
CA GLY A 502 8.05 0.69 -1.87
C GLY A 502 8.37 1.60 -0.68
N ARG A 503 7.35 2.06 0.06
CA ARG A 503 7.50 2.91 1.26
C ARG A 503 6.95 2.22 2.51
N PRO A 504 7.60 1.14 3.00
CA PRO A 504 7.08 0.29 4.06
C PRO A 504 6.89 1.01 5.41
N ASP A 505 7.75 1.98 5.75
CA ASP A 505 7.63 2.76 6.99
C ASP A 505 6.31 3.56 7.00
N LEU A 506 6.06 4.30 5.91
CA LEU A 506 4.83 5.09 5.73
C LEU A 506 3.58 4.20 5.64
N ALA A 507 3.70 3.03 5.02
CA ALA A 507 2.63 2.03 5.00
C ALA A 507 2.31 1.55 6.43
N THR A 508 3.34 1.27 7.24
CA THR A 508 3.20 0.83 8.63
C THR A 508 2.58 1.91 9.50
N ASP A 509 3.10 3.13 9.47
CA ASP A 509 2.55 4.29 10.18
C ASP A 509 1.08 4.53 9.82
N LYS A 510 0.79 4.55 8.51
CA LYS A 510 -0.59 4.74 8.03
C LYS A 510 -1.52 3.60 8.41
N THR A 511 -1.01 2.37 8.50
CA THR A 511 -1.79 1.22 9.00
C THR A 511 -2.06 1.33 10.51
N GLN A 512 -1.15 1.91 11.30
CA GLN A 512 -1.43 2.23 12.71
C GLN A 512 -2.54 3.29 12.82
N ASP A 513 -2.61 4.26 11.90
CA ASP A 513 -3.71 5.22 11.86
C ASP A 513 -5.06 4.54 11.55
N VAL A 514 -5.09 3.48 10.72
CA VAL A 514 -6.30 2.64 10.54
C VAL A 514 -6.79 2.09 11.87
N LEU A 515 -5.88 1.53 12.69
CA LEU A 515 -6.23 0.95 13.99
C LEU A 515 -6.80 2.02 14.94
N LYS A 516 -6.18 3.21 15.00
CA LYS A 516 -6.66 4.35 15.80
C LYS A 516 -8.03 4.82 15.32
N ALA A 517 -8.20 5.02 14.02
CA ALA A 517 -9.44 5.54 13.42
C ALA A 517 -10.60 4.54 13.57
N ALA A 518 -10.36 3.24 13.38
CA ALA A 518 -11.36 2.20 13.55
C ALA A 518 -11.91 2.15 15.00
N VAL A 519 -11.05 2.32 16.02
CA VAL A 519 -11.46 2.39 17.44
C VAL A 519 -12.26 3.67 17.76
N GLN A 520 -12.04 4.76 17.02
CA GLN A 520 -12.79 6.02 17.21
C GLN A 520 -14.19 6.02 16.59
N GLN A 521 -14.52 5.05 15.72
CA GLN A 521 -15.85 4.89 15.13
C GLN A 521 -16.82 4.32 16.19
N LYS A 522 -17.62 5.18 16.80
CA LYS A 522 -18.54 4.81 17.89
C LYS A 522 -19.74 3.97 17.42
N ILE A 523 -19.55 2.65 17.41
CA ILE A 523 -20.56 1.60 17.68
C ILE A 523 -21.90 1.67 16.90
N ASP A 524 -21.85 1.61 15.56
CA ASP A 524 -23.03 1.25 14.73
C ASP A 524 -22.75 0.14 13.69
N ASN A 525 -21.48 -0.17 13.37
CA ASN A 525 -21.11 -1.20 12.39
C ASN A 525 -19.83 -1.95 12.78
N LEU A 526 -19.88 -2.62 13.94
CA LEU A 526 -18.73 -3.30 14.54
C LEU A 526 -18.06 -4.32 13.60
N THR A 527 -18.83 -5.05 12.78
CA THR A 527 -18.28 -6.09 11.89
C THR A 527 -17.41 -5.51 10.76
N ARG A 528 -17.81 -4.40 10.12
CA ARG A 528 -17.00 -3.77 9.06
C ARG A 528 -15.69 -3.23 9.61
N TYR A 529 -15.72 -2.54 10.76
CA TYR A 529 -14.52 -1.97 11.36
C TYR A 529 -13.64 -3.02 12.03
N GLY A 530 -14.23 -4.07 12.60
CA GLY A 530 -13.50 -5.27 13.04
C GLY A 530 -12.69 -5.89 11.91
N ARG A 531 -13.30 -6.13 10.74
CA ARG A 531 -12.59 -6.62 9.54
C ARG A 531 -11.47 -5.69 9.09
N ILE A 532 -11.73 -4.39 9.00
CA ILE A 532 -10.68 -3.40 8.65
C ILE A 532 -9.53 -3.43 9.66
N PHE A 533 -9.81 -3.57 10.96
CA PHE A 533 -8.82 -3.68 12.02
C PHE A 533 -7.99 -4.99 11.93
N LEU A 534 -8.63 -6.13 11.63
CA LEU A 534 -7.93 -7.41 11.43
C LEU A 534 -7.04 -7.39 10.18
N VAL A 535 -7.55 -6.84 9.06
CA VAL A 535 -6.77 -6.63 7.82
C VAL A 535 -5.58 -5.71 8.08
N ALA A 536 -5.76 -4.61 8.83
CA ALA A 536 -4.68 -3.72 9.23
C ALA A 536 -3.61 -4.42 10.10
N ARG A 537 -4.01 -5.29 11.04
CA ARG A 537 -3.05 -6.11 11.82
C ARG A 537 -2.23 -7.04 10.92
N SER A 538 -2.86 -7.74 9.98
CA SER A 538 -2.13 -8.58 9.00
C SER A 538 -1.22 -7.75 8.10
N LEU A 539 -1.67 -6.58 7.62
CA LEU A 539 -0.90 -5.73 6.72
C LEU A 539 0.37 -5.18 7.39
N ILE A 540 0.35 -4.89 8.69
CA ILE A 540 1.57 -4.52 9.44
C ILE A 540 2.57 -5.69 9.45
N ALA A 541 2.12 -6.91 9.76
CA ALA A 541 3.01 -8.08 9.80
C ALA A 541 3.61 -8.39 8.42
N ASP A 542 2.78 -8.36 7.38
CA ASP A 542 3.18 -8.55 5.98
C ASP A 542 4.20 -7.50 5.55
N THR A 543 3.93 -6.22 5.83
CA THR A 543 4.80 -5.10 5.43
C THR A 543 6.17 -5.17 6.12
N LEU A 544 6.20 -5.41 7.44
CA LEU A 544 7.44 -5.58 8.19
C LEU A 544 8.25 -6.78 7.66
N SER A 545 7.58 -7.90 7.37
CA SER A 545 8.22 -9.11 6.84
C SER A 545 8.80 -8.92 5.43
N GLU A 546 8.18 -8.08 4.60
CA GLU A 546 8.63 -7.79 3.23
C GLU A 546 9.79 -6.77 3.21
N SER A 547 9.78 -5.78 4.11
CA SER A 547 10.88 -4.82 4.26
C SER A 547 12.06 -5.34 5.08
N ALA A 548 11.92 -6.50 5.74
CA ALA A 548 12.90 -7.01 6.68
C ALA A 548 14.30 -7.23 6.07
N SER A 549 15.27 -6.53 6.62
CA SER A 549 16.66 -6.47 6.17
C SER A 549 17.63 -7.06 7.20
N THR A 550 17.41 -6.77 8.48
CA THR A 550 18.16 -7.22 9.66
C THR A 550 17.53 -8.48 10.28
N VAL A 551 18.11 -9.01 11.37
CA VAL A 551 17.52 -10.14 12.11
C VAL A 551 16.37 -9.65 12.99
N GLU A 552 16.53 -8.45 13.54
CA GLU A 552 15.60 -7.73 14.36
C GLU A 552 14.29 -7.46 13.60
N ASP A 553 14.36 -6.99 12.35
CA ASP A 553 13.19 -6.72 11.51
C ASP A 553 12.31 -7.99 11.32
N TYR A 554 12.93 -9.15 11.08
CA TYR A 554 12.19 -10.42 10.98
C TYR A 554 11.62 -10.86 12.33
N ASN A 555 12.34 -10.65 13.44
CA ASN A 555 11.83 -11.01 14.76
C ASN A 555 10.60 -10.17 15.13
N ASP A 556 10.58 -8.87 14.80
CA ASP A 556 9.42 -8.00 14.99
C ASP A 556 8.22 -8.45 14.15
N ALA A 557 8.43 -8.80 12.88
CA ALA A 557 7.40 -9.35 11.99
C ALA A 557 6.85 -10.70 12.50
N ASN A 558 7.74 -11.63 12.86
CA ASN A 558 7.39 -12.93 13.45
C ASN A 558 6.56 -12.76 14.73
N GLY A 559 6.96 -11.81 15.60
CA GLY A 559 6.19 -11.45 16.78
C GLY A 559 4.78 -10.92 16.46
N LYS A 560 4.56 -10.24 15.32
CA LYS A 560 3.20 -9.86 14.91
C LYS A 560 2.36 -11.08 14.49
N TYR A 561 2.93 -12.03 13.75
CA TYR A 561 2.23 -13.27 13.38
C TYR A 561 1.88 -14.13 14.60
N GLU A 562 2.83 -14.34 15.54
CA GLU A 562 2.59 -15.05 16.81
C GLU A 562 1.44 -14.41 17.61
N ASN A 563 1.41 -13.07 17.69
CA ASN A 563 0.32 -12.34 18.35
C ASN A 563 -1.03 -12.40 17.62
N MET A 564 -1.09 -12.85 16.37
CA MET A 564 -2.35 -13.11 15.66
C MET A 564 -2.82 -14.56 15.85
N LEU A 565 -1.90 -15.54 15.79
CA LEU A 565 -2.20 -16.95 16.12
C LEU A 565 -2.71 -17.11 17.55
N ASN A 566 -2.12 -16.40 18.50
CA ASN A 566 -2.53 -16.42 19.91
C ASN A 566 -3.81 -15.61 20.21
N SER A 567 -4.56 -15.16 19.19
CA SER A 567 -5.78 -14.37 19.39
C SER A 567 -7.05 -15.15 19.02
N GLU A 568 -8.09 -15.06 19.85
CA GLU A 568 -9.38 -15.76 19.67
C GLU A 568 -10.23 -15.24 18.48
N GLN A 569 -9.61 -14.58 17.50
CA GLN A 569 -10.27 -13.90 16.39
C GLN A 569 -10.60 -14.89 15.26
N LYS A 570 -11.83 -15.43 15.28
CA LYS A 570 -12.34 -16.44 14.33
C LYS A 570 -12.34 -16.04 12.84
N GLU A 571 -12.08 -14.77 12.50
CA GLU A 571 -11.96 -14.31 11.12
C GLU A 571 -10.52 -14.36 10.57
N PHE A 572 -9.53 -14.70 11.39
CA PHE A 572 -8.19 -15.03 10.91
C PHE A 572 -8.11 -16.48 10.42
N ASP A 573 -7.43 -16.69 9.30
CA ASP A 573 -6.99 -18.01 8.85
C ASP A 573 -5.66 -18.34 9.57
N PRO A 574 -5.66 -19.28 10.54
CA PRO A 574 -4.45 -19.60 11.30
C PRO A 574 -3.39 -20.28 10.42
N ASN A 575 -3.78 -21.03 9.39
CA ASN A 575 -2.87 -21.77 8.54
C ASN A 575 -2.07 -20.80 7.65
N GLN A 576 -2.73 -19.80 7.05
CA GLN A 576 -2.03 -18.77 6.26
C GLN A 576 -1.09 -17.90 7.13
N ILE A 577 -1.49 -17.59 8.37
CA ILE A 577 -0.66 -16.80 9.29
C ILE A 577 0.54 -17.62 9.77
N GLU A 578 0.37 -18.90 10.09
CA GLU A 578 1.45 -19.77 10.54
C GLU A 578 2.42 -20.09 9.41
N LEU A 579 1.96 -20.28 8.17
CA LEU A 579 2.86 -20.40 7.02
C LEU A 579 3.72 -19.15 6.80
N LYS A 580 3.14 -17.95 6.97
CA LYS A 580 3.90 -16.68 6.93
C LYS A 580 4.93 -16.61 8.07
N LEU A 581 4.58 -17.06 9.28
CA LEU A 581 5.50 -17.16 10.42
C LEU A 581 6.65 -18.14 10.14
N LEU A 582 6.37 -19.34 9.63
CA LEU A 582 7.38 -20.33 9.28
C LEU A 582 8.36 -19.80 8.22
N ARG A 583 7.84 -19.12 7.18
CA ARG A 583 8.65 -18.40 6.18
C ARG A 583 9.54 -17.33 6.82
N GLY A 584 8.99 -16.51 7.72
CA GLY A 584 9.72 -15.46 8.44
C GLY A 584 10.81 -16.00 9.38
N LEU A 585 10.54 -17.07 10.14
CA LEU A 585 11.51 -17.77 10.98
C LEU A 585 12.67 -18.37 10.16
N HIS A 586 12.35 -18.97 9.00
CA HIS A 586 13.37 -19.48 8.08
C HIS A 586 14.27 -18.36 7.51
N LEU A 587 13.68 -17.24 7.09
CA LEU A 587 14.43 -16.08 6.58
C LEU A 587 15.31 -15.44 7.66
N ALA A 588 14.80 -15.27 8.88
CA ALA A 588 15.59 -14.85 10.04
C ALA A 588 16.80 -15.76 10.24
N ASN A 589 16.61 -17.08 10.24
CA ASN A 589 17.69 -18.05 10.41
C ASN A 589 18.70 -18.06 9.25
N LYS A 590 18.26 -17.79 8.02
CA LYS A 590 19.16 -17.59 6.87
C LYS A 590 20.05 -16.35 7.06
N LYS A 591 19.49 -15.23 7.52
CA LYS A 591 20.22 -13.99 7.83
C LYS A 591 21.19 -14.18 8.99
N ILE A 592 20.75 -14.83 10.08
CA ILE A 592 21.62 -15.18 11.22
C ILE A 592 22.80 -16.04 10.76
N ARG A 593 22.57 -17.07 9.92
CA ARG A 593 23.65 -17.91 9.37
C ARG A 593 24.66 -17.08 8.57
N SER A 594 24.21 -16.17 7.71
CA SER A 594 25.11 -15.28 6.96
C SER A 594 25.92 -14.36 7.88
N ARG A 595 25.32 -13.83 8.96
CA ARG A 595 26.04 -13.02 9.95
C ARG A 595 27.07 -13.83 10.73
N ILE A 596 26.73 -15.06 11.15
CA ILE A 596 27.65 -15.99 11.82
C ILE A 596 28.87 -16.26 10.94
N VAL A 597 28.69 -16.66 9.68
CA VAL A 597 29.81 -16.97 8.76
C VAL A 597 30.74 -15.77 8.55
N LEU A 598 30.18 -14.55 8.44
CA LEU A 598 30.98 -13.32 8.31
C LEU A 598 31.78 -13.01 9.59
N LEU A 599 31.18 -13.22 10.77
CA LEU A 599 31.84 -13.03 12.06
C LEU A 599 32.92 -14.10 12.32
N GLU A 600 32.66 -15.37 12.00
CA GLU A 600 33.63 -16.46 12.11
C GLU A 600 34.86 -16.21 11.24
N LEU A 601 34.66 -15.69 10.02
CA LEU A 601 35.77 -15.30 9.13
C LEU A 601 36.56 -14.09 9.69
N GLN A 602 35.86 -13.09 10.25
CA GLN A 602 36.50 -11.93 10.88
C GLN A 602 37.26 -12.32 12.16
N GLU A 603 36.71 -13.22 12.97
CA GLU A 603 37.40 -13.79 14.13
C GLU A 603 38.63 -14.56 13.69
N LYS A 604 38.49 -15.49 12.74
CA LYS A 604 39.61 -16.30 12.23
C LYS A 604 40.77 -15.42 11.76
N ASN A 605 40.52 -14.44 10.90
CA ASN A 605 41.56 -13.56 10.38
C ASN A 605 42.24 -12.75 11.50
N LEU A 606 41.47 -12.30 12.51
CA LEU A 606 42.02 -11.54 13.64
C LEU A 606 42.81 -12.44 14.60
N VAL A 607 42.38 -13.68 14.81
CA VAL A 607 43.11 -14.69 15.60
C VAL A 607 44.40 -15.09 14.89
N GLU A 608 44.38 -15.31 13.57
CA GLU A 608 45.60 -15.59 12.78
C GLU A 608 46.61 -14.44 12.88
N MET A 609 46.18 -13.18 12.78
CA MET A 609 47.08 -12.03 13.02
C MET A 609 47.63 -11.98 14.44
N LEU A 610 46.82 -12.29 15.46
CA LEU A 610 47.30 -12.36 16.85
C LEU A 610 48.33 -13.49 17.03
N THR A 611 48.11 -14.66 16.42
CA THR A 611 49.05 -15.79 16.43
C THR A 611 50.35 -15.47 15.69
N GLN A 612 50.31 -14.67 14.61
CA GLN A 612 51.51 -14.16 13.94
C GLN A 612 52.30 -13.20 14.85
N LEU A 613 51.62 -12.29 15.56
CA LEU A 613 52.27 -11.41 16.54
C LEU A 613 52.92 -12.23 17.68
N ASP A 614 52.26 -13.28 18.17
CA ASP A 614 52.84 -14.21 19.15
C ASP A 614 54.12 -14.87 18.62
N ALA A 615 54.08 -15.41 17.39
CA ALA A 615 55.23 -16.06 16.76
C ALA A 615 56.41 -15.11 16.50
N GLU A 616 56.13 -13.82 16.33
CA GLU A 616 57.12 -12.75 16.18
C GLU A 616 57.56 -12.14 17.53
N ASN A 617 57.11 -12.67 18.67
CA ASN A 617 57.32 -12.12 20.03
C ASN A 617 56.90 -10.64 20.18
N LYS A 618 55.84 -10.22 19.47
CA LYS A 618 55.27 -8.86 19.54
C LYS A 618 54.10 -8.79 20.50
N GLU A 619 53.96 -7.67 21.20
CA GLU A 619 52.87 -7.44 22.14
C GLU A 619 51.51 -7.40 21.42
N ARG A 620 50.49 -8.07 21.99
CA ARG A 620 49.13 -8.08 21.45
C ARG A 620 48.42 -6.75 21.74
N PRO A 621 47.89 -6.03 20.73
CA PRO A 621 47.06 -4.87 20.98
C PRO A 621 45.80 -5.26 21.77
N ALA A 622 45.61 -4.67 22.95
CA ALA A 622 44.46 -4.96 23.81
C ALA A 622 43.11 -4.73 23.07
N SER A 623 43.06 -3.75 22.18
CA SER A 623 41.91 -3.46 21.31
C SER A 623 41.51 -4.63 20.40
N TYR A 624 42.47 -5.46 19.97
CA TYR A 624 42.22 -6.64 19.13
C TYR A 624 41.69 -7.81 19.97
N VAL A 625 42.25 -8.04 21.16
CA VAL A 625 41.74 -9.05 22.11
C VAL A 625 40.30 -8.73 22.50
N THR A 626 40.02 -7.49 22.92
CA THR A 626 38.66 -7.02 23.23
C THR A 626 37.71 -7.07 22.02
N ARG A 627 38.22 -7.06 20.79
CA ARG A 627 37.40 -7.25 19.57
C ARG A 627 37.07 -8.72 19.35
N VAL A 628 38.01 -9.64 19.55
CA VAL A 628 37.76 -11.09 19.50
C VAL A 628 36.69 -11.48 20.53
N ASP A 629 36.82 -11.04 21.78
CA ASP A 629 35.85 -11.39 22.84
C ASP A 629 34.45 -10.82 22.57
N ARG A 630 34.35 -9.63 21.97
CA ARG A 630 33.06 -9.09 21.50
C ARG A 630 32.46 -9.93 20.37
N MET A 631 33.25 -10.33 19.37
CA MET A 631 32.77 -11.18 18.27
C MET A 631 32.30 -12.55 18.79
N ARG A 632 33.03 -13.18 19.72
CA ARG A 632 32.62 -14.44 20.38
C ARG A 632 31.30 -14.32 21.13
N ASN A 633 31.10 -13.21 21.84
CA ASN A 633 29.85 -12.95 22.55
C ASN A 633 28.68 -12.66 21.58
N GLU A 634 28.92 -11.99 20.45
CA GLU A 634 27.93 -11.81 19.39
C GLU A 634 27.56 -13.15 18.73
N LEU A 635 28.56 -13.96 18.39
CA LEU A 635 28.38 -15.32 17.85
C LEU A 635 27.53 -16.20 18.78
N ARG A 636 27.79 -16.20 20.10
CA ARG A 636 26.98 -16.96 21.07
C ARG A 636 25.52 -16.51 21.09
N LYS A 637 25.25 -15.20 21.05
CA LYS A 637 23.88 -14.65 20.98
C LYS A 637 23.16 -15.06 19.69
N LEU A 638 23.85 -14.98 18.55
CA LEU A 638 23.32 -15.37 17.25
C LEU A 638 23.03 -16.88 17.19
N GLN A 639 23.93 -17.72 17.71
CA GLN A 639 23.71 -19.17 17.81
C GLN A 639 22.50 -19.52 18.70
N GLN A 640 22.32 -18.81 19.82
CA GLN A 640 21.15 -18.98 20.69
C GLN A 640 19.86 -18.61 19.94
N SER A 641 19.78 -17.39 19.39
CA SER A 641 18.60 -16.92 18.63
C SER A 641 18.26 -17.86 17.46
N ARG A 642 19.26 -18.36 16.73
CA ARG A 642 19.08 -19.34 15.66
C ARG A 642 18.45 -20.65 16.17
N THR A 643 18.91 -21.11 17.33
CA THR A 643 18.41 -22.34 17.98
C THR A 643 16.98 -22.18 18.45
N ASP A 644 16.62 -21.05 19.04
CA ASP A 644 15.26 -20.79 19.51
C ASP A 644 14.28 -20.61 18.34
N ASN A 645 14.72 -19.97 17.24
CA ASN A 645 13.95 -19.96 15.99
C ASN A 645 13.75 -21.37 15.41
N TRP A 646 14.75 -22.28 15.48
CA TRP A 646 14.54 -23.68 15.06
C TRP A 646 13.53 -24.41 15.94
N LYS A 647 13.52 -24.19 17.26
CA LYS A 647 12.50 -24.76 18.16
C LYS A 647 11.10 -24.27 17.79
N LYS A 648 10.92 -22.95 17.64
CA LYS A 648 9.65 -22.34 17.21
C LYS A 648 9.18 -22.92 15.87
N MET A 649 10.08 -23.00 14.89
CA MET A 649 9.74 -23.48 13.54
C MET A 649 9.48 -24.99 13.49
N SER A 650 10.09 -25.78 14.38
CA SER A 650 9.73 -27.19 14.62
C SER A 650 8.31 -27.30 15.17
N GLN A 651 7.98 -26.54 16.22
CA GLN A 651 6.68 -26.59 16.89
C GLN A 651 5.55 -26.13 15.95
N HIS A 652 5.65 -24.93 15.38
CA HIS A 652 4.62 -24.39 14.48
C HIS A 652 4.38 -25.26 13.24
N ALA A 653 5.40 -25.99 12.75
CA ALA A 653 5.21 -26.91 11.64
C ALA A 653 4.52 -28.21 12.08
N GLU A 654 4.80 -28.71 13.28
CA GLU A 654 4.14 -29.86 13.91
C GLU A 654 2.66 -29.52 14.20
N ASP A 655 2.39 -28.40 14.88
CA ASP A 655 1.05 -27.88 15.15
C ASP A 655 0.21 -27.69 13.86
N PHE A 656 0.83 -27.17 12.79
CA PHE A 656 0.17 -27.04 11.48
C PHE A 656 -0.19 -28.43 10.92
N ILE A 657 0.76 -29.37 10.88
CA ILE A 657 0.56 -30.70 10.28
C ILE A 657 -0.49 -31.49 11.06
N GLU A 658 -0.51 -31.41 12.39
CA GLU A 658 -1.52 -32.08 13.22
C GLU A 658 -2.93 -31.53 12.96
N ARG A 659 -3.11 -30.21 12.99
CA ARG A 659 -4.42 -29.58 12.72
C ARG A 659 -4.93 -29.88 11.31
N THR A 660 -4.04 -29.91 10.33
CA THR A 660 -4.38 -30.03 8.91
C THR A 660 -4.44 -31.47 8.40
N GLY A 661 -3.90 -32.43 9.14
CA GLY A 661 -4.09 -33.85 8.89
C GLY A 661 -5.40 -34.42 9.45
N ALA A 662 -6.13 -33.64 10.25
CA ALA A 662 -7.37 -34.07 10.92
C ALA A 662 -8.66 -33.60 10.23
N ASP A 663 -8.62 -32.50 9.48
CA ASP A 663 -9.78 -31.90 8.80
C ASP A 663 -9.71 -32.08 7.27
N ASP A 664 -10.78 -32.62 6.70
CA ASP A 664 -10.94 -32.95 5.27
C ASP A 664 -11.25 -31.68 4.42
N GLN A 665 -10.45 -30.62 4.57
CA GLN A 665 -10.70 -29.29 3.97
C GLN A 665 -9.71 -28.94 2.84
N ASP A 666 -10.26 -28.80 1.62
CA ASP A 666 -9.58 -28.52 0.34
C ASP A 666 -8.45 -27.46 0.38
N ILE A 667 -8.60 -26.42 1.20
CA ILE A 667 -7.70 -25.25 1.19
C ILE A 667 -6.31 -25.56 1.79
N SER A 668 -6.23 -26.54 2.69
CA SER A 668 -4.99 -26.79 3.45
C SER A 668 -3.93 -27.57 2.67
N TYR A 669 -4.35 -28.35 1.68
CA TYR A 669 -3.57 -29.43 1.10
C TYR A 669 -2.31 -29.01 0.33
N TYR A 670 -2.33 -27.85 -0.33
CA TYR A 670 -1.22 -27.40 -1.17
C TYR A 670 0.00 -26.89 -0.39
N GLN A 671 -0.16 -26.57 0.90
CA GLN A 671 0.87 -25.90 1.70
C GLN A 671 1.67 -26.87 2.60
N THR A 672 1.13 -28.04 2.92
CA THR A 672 1.73 -29.02 3.84
C THR A 672 3.14 -29.47 3.44
N GLY A 673 3.45 -29.56 2.14
CA GLY A 673 4.80 -29.88 1.66
C GLY A 673 5.86 -28.82 2.03
N GLU A 674 5.50 -27.54 1.98
CA GLU A 674 6.39 -26.43 2.40
C GLU A 674 6.55 -26.42 3.93
N VAL A 675 5.48 -26.74 4.66
CA VAL A 675 5.52 -26.88 6.12
C VAL A 675 6.41 -28.06 6.56
N ARG A 676 6.28 -29.24 5.92
CA ARG A 676 7.19 -30.38 6.15
C ARG A 676 8.64 -30.04 5.82
N TYR A 677 8.91 -29.26 4.76
CA TYR A 677 10.27 -28.73 4.51
C TYR A 677 10.81 -27.93 5.71
N TYR A 678 10.00 -27.04 6.29
CA TYR A 678 10.39 -26.30 7.50
C TYR A 678 10.60 -27.22 8.70
N GLN A 679 9.70 -28.18 8.95
CA GLN A 679 9.83 -29.15 10.02
C GLN A 679 11.12 -29.98 9.89
N ILE A 680 11.42 -30.48 8.69
CA ILE A 680 12.62 -31.29 8.38
C ILE A 680 13.91 -30.51 8.66
N ILE A 681 14.04 -29.28 8.16
CA ILE A 681 15.28 -28.51 8.38
C ILE A 681 15.42 -28.03 9.83
N ALA A 682 14.30 -27.76 10.53
CA ALA A 682 14.30 -27.47 11.96
C ALA A 682 14.75 -28.70 12.77
N ASN A 683 14.09 -29.84 12.56
CA ASN A 683 14.40 -31.11 13.22
C ASN A 683 15.86 -31.51 12.95
N LYS A 684 16.38 -31.34 11.73
CA LYS A 684 17.79 -31.65 11.43
C LYS A 684 18.76 -30.70 12.13
N ALA A 685 18.44 -29.41 12.21
CA ALA A 685 19.25 -28.45 12.95
C ALA A 685 19.22 -28.67 14.47
N LEU A 686 18.15 -29.28 14.99
CA LEU A 686 17.98 -29.67 16.39
C LEU A 686 18.51 -31.09 16.72
N GLY A 687 19.02 -31.84 15.74
CA GLY A 687 19.52 -33.21 15.94
C GLY A 687 18.43 -34.27 16.13
N LYS A 688 17.17 -33.97 15.81
CA LYS A 688 16.02 -34.89 15.86
C LYS A 688 16.02 -35.87 14.66
N ASP A 689 17.10 -36.65 14.51
CA ASP A 689 17.35 -37.42 13.27
C ASP A 689 16.28 -38.47 12.93
N GLN A 690 15.61 -39.07 13.93
CA GLN A 690 14.48 -39.98 13.70
C GLN A 690 13.26 -39.26 13.07
N HIS A 691 12.92 -38.07 13.55
CA HIS A 691 11.85 -37.26 12.95
C HIS A 691 12.23 -36.81 11.53
N VAL A 692 13.50 -36.44 11.31
CA VAL A 692 13.99 -36.12 9.96
C VAL A 692 13.83 -37.30 9.02
N GLN A 693 14.16 -38.52 9.44
CA GLN A 693 13.97 -39.71 8.62
C GLN A 693 12.50 -39.93 8.28
N HIS A 694 11.62 -39.96 9.29
CA HIS A 694 10.18 -40.20 9.09
C HIS A 694 9.55 -39.16 8.14
N GLU A 695 9.80 -37.87 8.40
CA GLU A 695 9.28 -36.79 7.55
C GLU A 695 9.85 -36.84 6.13
N MET A 696 11.10 -37.27 5.98
CA MET A 696 11.70 -37.44 4.65
C MET A 696 11.13 -38.65 3.91
N GLU A 697 10.80 -39.75 4.60
CA GLU A 697 10.12 -40.90 4.02
C GLU A 697 8.71 -40.52 3.53
N VAL A 698 7.93 -39.80 4.36
CA VAL A 698 6.60 -39.28 4.01
C VAL A 698 6.65 -38.31 2.82
N LEU A 699 7.67 -37.45 2.78
CA LEU A 699 7.83 -36.42 1.75
C LEU A 699 8.41 -36.97 0.45
N LEU A 700 9.28 -37.99 0.48
CA LEU A 700 9.83 -38.64 -0.72
C LEU A 700 8.90 -39.70 -1.32
N ASN A 701 8.11 -40.39 -0.50
CA ASN A 701 7.13 -41.32 -1.02
C ASN A 701 6.02 -40.55 -1.76
N ASN A 702 5.84 -40.87 -3.05
CA ASN A 702 4.85 -40.20 -3.89
C ASN A 702 3.42 -40.74 -3.67
N GLU A 703 3.30 -41.94 -3.08
CA GLU A 703 2.03 -42.61 -2.80
C GLU A 703 1.35 -42.06 -1.53
N SER A 704 2.13 -41.59 -0.55
CA SER A 704 1.64 -40.87 0.64
C SER A 704 1.19 -39.44 0.38
N THR A 705 1.33 -38.96 -0.87
CA THR A 705 0.88 -37.62 -1.30
C THR A 705 -0.38 -37.77 -2.17
N PRO A 706 -1.52 -37.13 -1.82
CA PRO A 706 -2.72 -37.08 -2.65
C PRO A 706 -2.41 -36.62 -4.07
N GLU A 707 -3.10 -37.18 -5.06
CA GLU A 707 -2.74 -37.04 -6.48
C GLU A 707 -2.62 -35.57 -6.92
N GLU A 708 -3.56 -34.73 -6.48
CA GLU A 708 -3.64 -33.30 -6.75
C GLU A 708 -2.46 -32.48 -6.18
N GLN A 709 -1.75 -33.01 -5.17
CA GLN A 709 -0.61 -32.35 -4.53
C GLN A 709 0.74 -32.76 -5.12
N ARG A 710 0.81 -33.88 -5.86
CA ARG A 710 2.09 -34.49 -6.29
C ARG A 710 2.96 -33.55 -7.13
N GLU A 711 2.35 -32.78 -8.03
CA GLU A 711 3.06 -31.82 -8.88
C GLU A 711 3.57 -30.62 -8.06
N ALA A 712 2.71 -30.03 -7.21
CA ALA A 712 3.08 -28.92 -6.33
C ALA A 712 4.24 -29.28 -5.37
N TRP A 713 4.28 -30.54 -4.91
CA TRP A 713 5.33 -31.02 -4.00
C TRP A 713 6.63 -31.38 -4.71
N ALA A 714 6.64 -31.68 -6.02
CA ALA A 714 7.83 -32.15 -6.74
C ALA A 714 9.02 -31.19 -6.61
N ALA A 715 8.80 -29.89 -6.79
CA ALA A 715 9.83 -28.86 -6.63
C ALA A 715 10.31 -28.72 -5.16
N THR A 716 9.37 -28.80 -4.21
CA THR A 716 9.68 -28.73 -2.78
C THR A 716 10.52 -29.93 -2.33
N ARG A 717 10.22 -31.15 -2.80
CA ARG A 717 11.01 -32.36 -2.54
C ARG A 717 12.47 -32.20 -2.97
N VAL A 718 12.71 -31.76 -4.21
CA VAL A 718 14.06 -31.42 -4.69
C VAL A 718 14.75 -30.45 -3.73
N ARG A 719 14.09 -29.34 -3.38
CA ARG A 719 14.68 -28.34 -2.49
C ARG A 719 15.05 -28.90 -1.11
N VAL A 720 14.18 -29.72 -0.51
CA VAL A 720 14.45 -30.38 0.78
C VAL A 720 15.70 -31.27 0.67
N VAL A 721 15.77 -32.11 -0.37
CA VAL A 721 16.90 -33.01 -0.59
C VAL A 721 18.21 -32.24 -0.80
N ILE A 722 18.20 -31.16 -1.58
CA ILE A 722 19.35 -30.28 -1.79
C ILE A 722 19.81 -29.64 -0.47
N ASP A 723 18.88 -29.13 0.34
CA ASP A 723 19.24 -28.48 1.61
C ASP A 723 19.76 -29.49 2.66
N ILE A 724 19.25 -30.72 2.70
CA ILE A 724 19.82 -31.82 3.49
C ILE A 724 21.23 -32.17 3.00
N ALA A 725 21.44 -32.29 1.68
CA ALA A 725 22.75 -32.57 1.11
C ALA A 725 23.77 -31.46 1.44
N ASN A 726 23.35 -30.19 1.36
CA ASN A 726 24.14 -29.03 1.78
C ASN A 726 24.50 -29.09 3.28
N MET A 727 23.56 -29.48 4.15
CA MET A 727 23.81 -29.66 5.58
C MET A 727 24.79 -30.79 5.85
N LEU A 728 24.61 -31.97 5.23
CA LEU A 728 25.52 -33.11 5.36
C LEU A 728 26.93 -32.76 4.87
N TYR A 729 27.06 -32.12 3.71
CA TYR A 729 28.36 -31.67 3.19
C TYR A 729 29.04 -30.66 4.14
N THR A 730 28.27 -29.73 4.72
CA THR A 730 28.80 -28.78 5.72
C THR A 730 29.30 -29.51 6.96
N ASN A 731 28.48 -30.40 7.54
CA ASN A 731 28.83 -31.18 8.73
C ASN A 731 30.06 -32.06 8.48
N GLY A 732 30.16 -32.68 7.30
CA GLY A 732 31.34 -33.45 6.89
C GLY A 732 32.62 -32.61 6.92
N LYS A 733 32.56 -31.39 6.36
CA LYS A 733 33.69 -30.45 6.33
C LYS A 733 34.10 -29.97 7.73
N ASP A 734 33.15 -29.81 8.64
CA ASP A 734 33.44 -29.39 10.02
C ASP A 734 33.97 -30.55 10.88
N LEU A 735 33.52 -31.79 10.64
CA LEU A 735 34.08 -33.01 11.24
C LEU A 735 35.50 -33.30 10.74
N GLU A 736 35.73 -33.17 9.44
CA GLU A 736 37.05 -33.30 8.79
C GLU A 736 38.05 -32.29 9.37
N ALA A 737 37.68 -31.01 9.46
CA ALA A 737 38.53 -29.98 10.04
C ALA A 737 38.88 -30.25 11.51
N ARG A 738 37.94 -30.76 12.31
CA ARG A 738 38.19 -31.19 13.71
C ARG A 738 39.12 -32.40 13.78
N ALA A 739 38.97 -33.36 12.87
CA ALA A 739 39.86 -34.52 12.77
C ALA A 739 41.29 -34.10 12.37
N GLU A 740 41.43 -33.19 11.40
CA GLU A 740 42.72 -32.61 10.99
C GLU A 740 43.39 -31.85 12.14
N GLN A 741 42.64 -31.03 12.88
CA GLN A 741 43.14 -30.36 14.08
C GLN A 741 43.70 -31.35 15.10
N LEU A 742 42.92 -32.36 15.51
CA LEU A 742 43.37 -33.40 16.45
C LEU A 742 44.58 -34.20 15.95
N LYS A 743 44.64 -34.47 14.65
CA LYS A 743 45.77 -35.14 14.00
C LYS A 743 47.04 -34.28 13.99
N SER A 744 46.89 -32.95 13.97
CA SER A 744 48.01 -32.00 13.99
C SER A 744 48.47 -31.59 15.40
N SER A 745 47.59 -31.67 16.40
CA SER A 745 47.81 -31.08 17.73
C SER A 745 48.56 -31.97 18.74
N SER A 746 49.01 -33.16 18.36
CA SER A 746 49.64 -34.11 19.29
C SER A 746 50.75 -34.95 18.64
N GLY A 747 51.92 -35.01 19.27
CA GLY A 747 53.01 -35.91 18.87
C GLY A 747 52.73 -37.39 19.14
N THR A 748 51.71 -37.68 19.96
CA THR A 748 51.18 -39.02 20.24
C THR A 748 49.66 -38.96 20.13
N PRO A 749 49.01 -39.72 19.23
CA PRO A 749 47.56 -39.65 19.09
C PRO A 749 46.87 -40.17 20.36
N VAL A 750 45.86 -39.43 20.85
CA VAL A 750 44.98 -39.95 21.91
C VAL A 750 44.15 -41.08 21.32
N MET A 751 44.29 -42.29 21.88
CA MET A 751 43.53 -43.46 21.45
C MET A 751 42.14 -43.47 22.09
N VAL A 752 41.16 -43.99 21.36
CA VAL A 752 39.79 -44.23 21.82
C VAL A 752 39.35 -45.62 21.41
N THR A 753 38.66 -46.32 22.31
CA THR A 753 38.04 -47.62 22.02
C THR A 753 36.78 -47.40 21.18
N VAL A 754 36.72 -48.05 20.02
CA VAL A 754 35.55 -48.05 19.13
C VAL A 754 35.04 -49.47 19.01
N ARG A 755 33.73 -49.64 19.17
CA ARG A 755 33.06 -50.94 19.06
C ARG A 755 32.48 -51.12 17.66
N GLY A 756 32.90 -52.20 16.99
CA GLY A 756 32.39 -52.62 15.68
C GLY A 756 30.96 -53.16 15.75
N ALA A 757 30.33 -53.30 14.57
CA ALA A 757 28.98 -53.84 14.46
C ALA A 757 28.89 -55.35 14.82
N ASP A 758 30.01 -56.04 14.80
CA ASP A 758 30.21 -57.41 15.30
C ASP A 758 30.46 -57.48 16.82
N GLY A 759 30.46 -56.33 17.50
CA GLY A 759 30.71 -56.20 18.92
C GLY A 759 32.18 -56.18 19.33
N THR A 760 33.12 -56.30 18.37
CA THR A 760 34.56 -56.25 18.63
C THR A 760 35.01 -54.85 19.05
N GLU A 761 35.96 -54.75 19.98
CA GLU A 761 36.51 -53.47 20.43
C GLU A 761 37.90 -53.26 19.84
N THR A 762 38.11 -52.09 19.24
CA THR A 762 39.36 -51.72 18.56
C THR A 762 39.82 -50.36 19.06
N GLU A 763 41.10 -50.21 19.40
CA GLU A 763 41.66 -48.90 19.69
C GLU A 763 42.06 -48.19 18.41
N VAL A 764 41.54 -46.98 18.21
CA VAL A 764 41.90 -46.11 17.08
C VAL A 764 42.22 -44.70 17.58
N PRO A 765 43.01 -43.90 16.85
CA PRO A 765 43.21 -42.49 17.17
C PRO A 765 41.88 -41.72 17.22
N ASN A 766 41.72 -40.79 18.16
CA ASN A 766 40.50 -39.99 18.35
C ASN A 766 40.03 -39.19 17.12
N TRP A 767 40.94 -38.85 16.19
CA TRP A 767 40.61 -38.21 14.92
C TRP A 767 39.97 -39.18 13.90
N LYS A 768 40.21 -40.48 14.02
CA LYS A 768 39.78 -41.49 13.03
C LYS A 768 38.25 -41.65 12.99
N PRO A 769 37.51 -41.80 14.11
CA PRO A 769 36.05 -41.85 14.10
C PRO A 769 35.38 -40.57 13.58
N LEU A 770 35.99 -39.41 13.82
CA LEU A 770 35.53 -38.12 13.28
C LEU A 770 35.72 -38.06 11.76
N MET A 771 36.86 -38.54 11.26
CA MET A 771 37.13 -38.64 9.82
C MET A 771 36.18 -39.63 9.12
N ASP A 772 35.90 -40.77 9.74
CA ASP A 772 34.97 -41.77 9.19
C ASP A 772 33.52 -41.25 9.17
N SER A 773 33.15 -40.47 10.19
CA SER A 773 31.88 -39.74 10.26
C SER A 773 31.81 -38.64 9.19
N ALA A 774 32.90 -37.91 8.93
CA ALA A 774 32.99 -36.95 7.84
C ALA A 774 32.78 -37.61 6.47
N GLN A 775 33.43 -38.75 6.22
CA GLN A 775 33.21 -39.54 5.00
C GLN A 775 31.77 -40.04 4.87
N ALA A 776 31.15 -40.49 5.96
CA ALA A 776 29.74 -40.89 5.96
C ALA A 776 28.81 -39.72 5.55
N CYS A 777 29.06 -38.51 6.10
CA CYS A 777 28.35 -37.31 5.69
C CYS A 777 28.54 -36.99 4.20
N TYR A 778 29.76 -37.11 3.66
CA TYR A 778 30.03 -36.89 2.23
C TYR A 778 29.36 -37.94 1.32
N ARG A 779 29.32 -39.21 1.72
CA ARG A 779 28.57 -40.26 1.00
C ARG A 779 27.07 -39.95 0.99
N GLY A 780 26.49 -39.57 2.13
CA GLY A 780 25.07 -39.19 2.22
C GLY A 780 24.73 -37.96 1.36
N ALA A 781 25.57 -36.91 1.42
CA ALA A 781 25.41 -35.73 0.56
C ALA A 781 25.47 -36.09 -0.94
N LYS A 782 26.42 -36.95 -1.35
CA LYS A 782 26.55 -37.43 -2.74
C LYS A 782 25.25 -38.08 -3.26
N VAL A 783 24.66 -38.99 -2.48
CA VAL A 783 23.41 -39.68 -2.83
C VAL A 783 22.25 -38.68 -3.01
N TYR A 784 22.08 -37.75 -2.07
CA TYR A 784 21.00 -36.76 -2.16
C TYR A 784 21.19 -35.75 -3.31
N TYR A 785 22.41 -35.30 -3.60
CA TYR A 785 22.65 -34.49 -4.79
C TYR A 785 22.39 -35.28 -6.10
N GLN A 786 22.74 -36.56 -6.16
CA GLN A 786 22.46 -37.42 -7.31
C GLN A 786 20.95 -37.62 -7.53
N TRP A 787 20.18 -37.85 -6.45
CA TRP A 787 18.72 -37.88 -6.51
C TRP A 787 18.14 -36.55 -7.03
N SER A 788 18.62 -35.42 -6.48
CA SER A 788 18.19 -34.08 -6.89
C SER A 788 18.48 -33.81 -8.37
N LEU A 789 19.62 -34.30 -8.87
CA LEU A 789 20.04 -34.14 -10.26
C LEU A 789 19.13 -34.86 -11.26
N GLN A 790 18.47 -35.94 -10.84
CA GLN A 790 17.49 -36.65 -11.66
C GLN A 790 16.15 -35.90 -11.71
N HIS A 791 15.76 -35.27 -10.60
CA HIS A 791 14.44 -34.66 -10.42
C HIS A 791 14.36 -33.16 -10.79
N ASP A 792 15.48 -32.43 -10.79
CA ASP A 792 15.54 -31.02 -11.25
C ASP A 792 16.44 -30.87 -12.48
N GLN A 793 15.78 -30.69 -13.63
CA GLN A 793 16.40 -30.58 -14.94
C GLN A 793 16.66 -29.12 -15.37
N THR A 794 16.52 -28.14 -14.47
CA THR A 794 16.86 -26.74 -14.78
C THR A 794 18.36 -26.60 -15.02
N TYR A 795 18.75 -25.80 -16.01
CA TYR A 795 20.16 -25.61 -16.38
C TYR A 795 21.06 -25.20 -15.20
N ARG A 796 20.55 -24.31 -14.33
CA ARG A 796 21.24 -23.87 -13.13
C ARG A 796 21.53 -25.03 -12.17
N SER A 797 20.53 -25.84 -11.85
CA SER A 797 20.71 -26.98 -10.94
C SER A 797 21.59 -28.07 -11.57
N GLN A 798 21.45 -28.32 -12.87
CA GLN A 798 22.28 -29.27 -13.61
C GLN A 798 23.78 -28.90 -13.56
N LEU A 799 24.14 -27.62 -13.56
CA LEU A 799 25.52 -27.15 -13.32
C LEU A 799 25.93 -27.26 -11.84
N LEU A 800 25.13 -26.70 -10.93
CA LEU A 800 25.48 -26.60 -9.50
C LEU A 800 25.56 -27.97 -8.82
N LEU A 801 24.60 -28.86 -9.09
CA LEU A 801 24.55 -30.20 -8.47
C LEU A 801 25.71 -31.08 -8.96
N ARG A 802 26.05 -31.08 -10.26
CA ARG A 802 27.25 -31.79 -10.76
C ARG A 802 28.53 -31.28 -10.09
N GLN A 803 28.64 -29.96 -9.85
CA GLN A 803 29.77 -29.40 -9.12
C GLN A 803 29.81 -29.85 -7.64
N GLN A 804 28.66 -29.87 -6.93
CA GLN A 804 28.62 -30.39 -5.55
C GLN A 804 28.93 -31.89 -5.47
N ILE A 805 28.44 -32.69 -6.42
CA ILE A 805 28.77 -34.11 -6.54
C ILE A 805 30.29 -34.28 -6.76
N ALA A 806 30.90 -33.47 -7.65
CA ALA A 806 32.35 -33.47 -7.87
C ALA A 806 33.16 -33.13 -6.60
N PHE A 807 32.67 -32.20 -5.77
CA PHE A 807 33.30 -31.89 -4.48
C PHE A 807 33.18 -33.06 -3.48
N CYS A 808 32.05 -33.78 -3.48
CA CYS A 808 31.89 -34.99 -2.68
C CYS A 808 32.87 -36.09 -3.14
N HIS A 809 33.01 -36.32 -4.44
CA HIS A 809 34.00 -37.25 -4.99
C HIS A 809 35.43 -36.88 -4.57
N GLU A 810 35.82 -35.61 -4.70
CA GLU A 810 37.16 -35.14 -4.29
C GLU A 810 37.44 -35.39 -2.80
N ARG A 811 36.46 -35.10 -1.92
CA ARG A 811 36.55 -35.38 -0.48
C ARG A 811 36.57 -36.86 -0.11
N LEU A 812 36.04 -37.73 -0.98
CA LEU A 812 36.09 -39.18 -0.84
C LEU A 812 37.35 -39.81 -1.47
N GLY A 813 38.20 -39.02 -2.12
CA GLY A 813 39.40 -39.50 -2.83
C GLY A 813 39.13 -40.06 -4.24
N GLU A 814 37.89 -39.95 -4.71
CA GLU A 814 37.37 -40.40 -6.01
C GLU A 814 37.75 -39.37 -7.11
N TYR A 815 39.06 -39.19 -7.32
CA TYR A 815 39.60 -38.08 -8.11
C TYR A 815 39.32 -38.16 -9.62
N ALA A 816 39.14 -39.36 -10.18
CA ALA A 816 38.86 -39.52 -11.61
C ALA A 816 37.42 -39.07 -11.94
N GLU A 817 36.49 -39.45 -11.08
CA GLU A 817 35.07 -39.11 -11.09
C GLU A 817 34.87 -37.60 -10.88
N ALA A 818 35.57 -37.02 -9.89
CA ALA A 818 35.61 -35.58 -9.69
C ALA A 818 36.12 -34.82 -10.93
N ARG A 819 37.10 -35.37 -11.65
CA ARG A 819 37.67 -34.78 -12.87
C ARG A 819 36.69 -34.86 -14.04
N GLU A 820 36.00 -35.98 -14.25
CA GLU A 820 34.97 -36.16 -15.30
C GLU A 820 33.77 -35.22 -15.07
N LEU A 821 33.31 -35.08 -13.83
CA LEU A 821 32.21 -34.17 -13.51
C LEU A 821 32.59 -32.69 -13.70
N ASN A 822 33.79 -32.28 -13.31
CA ASN A 822 34.26 -30.91 -13.54
C ASN A 822 34.43 -30.59 -15.04
N ASP A 823 34.89 -31.54 -15.86
CA ASP A 823 34.88 -31.41 -17.33
C ASP A 823 33.45 -31.24 -17.87
N THR A 824 32.53 -32.05 -17.36
CA THR A 824 31.12 -32.04 -17.76
C THR A 824 30.44 -30.70 -17.41
N VAL A 825 30.67 -30.16 -16.21
CA VAL A 825 30.22 -28.80 -15.82
C VAL A 825 30.80 -27.74 -16.75
N THR A 826 32.08 -27.85 -17.13
CA THR A 826 32.74 -26.91 -18.05
C THR A 826 32.11 -26.97 -19.45
N ARG A 827 31.79 -28.17 -19.97
CA ARG A 827 31.11 -28.35 -21.27
C ARG A 827 29.66 -27.86 -21.25
N LEU A 828 28.91 -28.16 -20.19
CA LEU A 828 27.54 -27.64 -20.01
C LEU A 828 27.53 -26.11 -19.92
N ALA A 829 28.51 -25.48 -19.28
CA ALA A 829 28.61 -24.02 -19.16
C ALA A 829 28.84 -23.28 -20.50
N GLN A 830 29.01 -24.00 -21.60
CA GLN A 830 29.08 -23.46 -22.97
C GLN A 830 27.69 -23.41 -23.64
N MET A 831 26.65 -24.00 -23.04
CA MET A 831 25.31 -24.14 -23.60
C MET A 831 24.57 -22.80 -23.66
N HIS A 832 24.59 -22.04 -22.56
CA HIS A 832 23.97 -20.71 -22.45
C HIS A 832 25.04 -19.67 -22.07
N PRO A 833 25.80 -19.14 -23.03
CA PRO A 833 26.95 -18.27 -22.73
C PRO A 833 26.54 -16.92 -22.13
N GLU A 834 25.41 -16.34 -22.55
CA GLU A 834 24.85 -15.12 -21.93
C GLU A 834 24.50 -15.38 -20.45
N ASP A 835 23.69 -16.42 -20.15
CA ASP A 835 23.31 -16.78 -18.77
C ASP A 835 24.52 -16.99 -17.85
N VAL A 836 25.60 -17.60 -18.34
CA VAL A 836 26.81 -17.86 -17.56
C VAL A 836 27.66 -16.59 -17.36
N ASN A 837 27.64 -15.66 -18.30
CA ASN A 837 28.37 -14.40 -18.18
C ASN A 837 27.63 -13.42 -17.26
N ASP A 838 26.30 -13.34 -17.39
CA ASP A 838 25.42 -12.43 -16.66
C ASP A 838 25.13 -12.90 -15.23
N ASN A 839 25.18 -14.22 -14.95
CA ASN A 839 24.99 -14.76 -13.61
C ASN A 839 26.33 -15.02 -12.88
N PRO A 840 26.71 -14.24 -11.85
CA PRO A 840 28.01 -14.39 -11.18
C PRO A 840 28.23 -15.78 -10.57
N ALA A 841 27.17 -16.44 -10.10
CA ALA A 841 27.28 -17.79 -9.52
C ALA A 841 27.64 -18.83 -10.59
N LEU A 842 26.99 -18.78 -11.77
CA LEU A 842 27.33 -19.69 -12.88
C LEU A 842 28.74 -19.43 -13.41
N ARG A 843 29.15 -18.15 -13.49
CA ARG A 843 30.51 -17.77 -13.87
C ARG A 843 31.56 -18.34 -12.91
N ILE A 844 31.33 -18.22 -11.60
CA ILE A 844 32.20 -18.81 -10.56
C ILE A 844 32.21 -20.34 -10.67
N THR A 845 31.05 -20.98 -10.85
CA THR A 845 30.94 -22.43 -11.04
C THR A 845 31.78 -22.91 -12.22
N ARG A 846 31.70 -22.26 -13.39
CA ARG A 846 32.55 -22.57 -14.56
C ARG A 846 34.04 -22.46 -14.22
N ILE A 847 34.48 -21.30 -13.72
CA ILE A 847 35.90 -21.03 -13.41
C ILE A 847 36.45 -22.01 -12.36
N LEU A 848 35.67 -22.31 -11.31
CA LEU A 848 36.10 -23.21 -10.24
C LEU A 848 36.20 -24.66 -10.73
N SER A 849 35.29 -25.11 -11.60
CA SER A 849 35.38 -26.44 -12.20
C SER A 849 36.54 -26.55 -13.20
N GLU A 850 36.82 -25.52 -14.00
CA GLU A 850 38.01 -25.47 -14.86
C GLU A 850 39.32 -25.55 -14.04
N LEU A 851 39.41 -24.82 -12.93
CA LEU A 851 40.56 -24.83 -12.03
C LEU A 851 40.74 -26.20 -11.36
N ARG A 852 39.65 -26.76 -10.80
CA ARG A 852 39.69 -28.08 -10.14
C ARG A 852 40.01 -29.20 -11.11
N LYS A 853 39.45 -29.19 -12.33
CA LYS A 853 39.82 -30.14 -13.40
C LYS A 853 41.34 -30.15 -13.62
N LYS A 854 41.95 -28.98 -13.84
CA LYS A 854 43.41 -28.85 -14.06
C LYS A 854 44.23 -29.33 -12.87
N ASN A 855 43.78 -29.09 -11.64
CA ASN A 855 44.46 -29.57 -10.44
C ASN A 855 44.34 -31.10 -10.27
N LEU A 856 43.16 -31.67 -10.52
CA LEU A 856 42.92 -33.11 -10.47
C LEU A 856 43.72 -33.86 -11.56
N GLU A 857 43.82 -33.29 -12.77
CA GLU A 857 44.67 -33.83 -13.84
C GLU A 857 46.14 -33.94 -13.39
N ARG A 858 46.69 -32.87 -12.79
CA ARG A 858 48.06 -32.91 -12.22
C ARG A 858 48.23 -33.94 -11.10
N LEU A 859 47.23 -34.08 -10.23
CA LEU A 859 47.26 -35.06 -9.12
C LEU A 859 47.19 -36.51 -9.63
N LEU A 860 46.39 -36.77 -10.66
CA LEU A 860 46.32 -38.08 -11.32
C LEU A 860 47.62 -38.40 -12.05
N ASP A 861 48.21 -37.45 -12.78
CA ASP A 861 49.52 -37.60 -13.42
C ASP A 861 50.63 -37.88 -12.40
N GLN A 862 50.60 -37.22 -11.23
CA GLN A 862 51.56 -37.49 -10.14
C GLN A 862 51.38 -38.90 -9.56
N LYS A 863 50.14 -39.36 -9.32
CA LYS A 863 49.87 -40.72 -8.85
C LYS A 863 50.35 -41.76 -9.87
N ASN A 864 50.03 -41.58 -11.15
CA ASN A 864 50.43 -42.48 -12.23
C ASN A 864 51.96 -42.54 -12.43
N ARG A 865 52.71 -41.51 -12.02
CA ARG A 865 54.18 -41.49 -12.02
C ARG A 865 54.83 -42.05 -10.75
N THR A 866 54.06 -42.25 -9.68
CA THR A 866 54.56 -42.70 -8.36
C THR A 866 54.12 -44.11 -7.99
N GLN A 867 53.20 -44.71 -8.74
CA GLN A 867 53.06 -46.15 -8.84
C GLN A 867 54.10 -46.70 -9.85
N PRO A 868 55.05 -47.56 -9.44
CA PRO A 868 55.80 -48.36 -10.40
C PRO A 868 54.85 -49.33 -11.12
N ASN A 869 55.14 -49.63 -12.39
CA ASN A 869 54.46 -50.72 -13.09
C ASN A 869 54.68 -52.04 -12.32
N ASN A 870 53.58 -52.66 -11.88
CA ASN A 870 53.49 -54.08 -11.58
C ASN A 870 52.98 -54.81 -12.83
#